data_AF-A0A3M9YIQ8-F1
#
_entry.id   AF-A0A3M9YIQ8-F1
#
_cell.length_a   1.000
_cell.length_b   1.000
_cell.length_c   1.000
_cell.angle_alpha   90.00
_cell.angle_beta   90.00
_cell.angle_gamma   90.00
#
_symmetry.space_group_name_H-M   'P 1'
#
loop_
_entity.id
_entity.type
_entity.pdbx_description
1 polymer ?
#
loop_
_entity_poly.entity_id
_entity_poly.type
_entity_poly.pdbx_seq_one_letter_code
_entity_poly.pdbx_strand_id
1 'polypeptide(L)'
;MALYTRARKSEMTTASPAAMSHREGQPSPSAAAIEEDERQYAVGGMTSQEVNENYPGRPRNHSETFLFSELFKSLFNPLMENKKQPPGSGPPRAKLGPHGPSKPSPSEQRRHIIDRFISRWRKNVGHDFYPAMRLILPDKDRDRGVYGLKENAIGKLLVKLMKIDKNSEDGYNLLHWKLPGQTTASRMAGDFAGRAFEVLSKRPMRIEVGDMTIADVNELLDKLAGSSGELENLEVFETFYERMNAEELMWLIRIILKQMKVGATEKTLLHLWHPDAETLFNVSSSLRRVCWELFDPQVRLEQENTGVTLMQCFQPQLAQFQMPASFQKMVDYLRPTEEDPEYWIEEKLDGERMQMHMMEDASISGGKRFCFWSRKAKDYTYLYGEGLKDDRGALTRHLGKAFAAGVRNIILDGEMITWDPETDKIMQFGTLKTAALAEQKNPYNNTGPRPLFRVFDILYLNDQPLTRYTLRDRYNALRKAVIGVHRRIEVHEHEAATSADAIEPLLRKVVAEASEGLVLKNPRSMYRLNSRNDDWLKVKPEYMTEFGESLDCVVIGGYYGSGKRGGILSTYLCGLRVSENHIKAGANPEKCFSLFKVGGGFSVEDYAEIRHHTDGKWKDWDPKKPPNEYIELAHGFAEKPDVWIRPKDSFVLEAKASSVGPSDQFALGFTLRFPRFRKLRKDKSWDQGLSVQEFQDLRRRVEEEAQEKTMSVENTKRRAVKRVKKELVIAGTDSTPVQFEGEKSKVFEGLEFCVLSESLKPFKKTKTQLETMIKANGGRITQRHAARSDLILIADKRVVSVASLIKKGDVDIIRPNWVQDCLAQETDDGLLPYEERHLFHATEGLREIARQNTDEFGDSYFRIVDVEELRQVLVDMSPHEKSEERDEDAAEFARQLKERGNDLGERDSAVFGRCVVHLHVLPGGELDAFRLRNYIAFGGGEVTDGLPVDSSTHIVLVGGRDAEKQDAAVSVRKDIGNRQKIPRVVASQWVEDSWKERTMLDEERYRV
;
A
#
# COMPACT_ATOMS: atom_id res chain seq x y z
N MET A 1 29.62 -10.70 -10.32
CA MET A 1 30.35 -11.98 -10.23
C MET A 1 31.47 -11.92 -9.19
N ALA A 2 32.44 -10.99 -9.26
CA ALA A 2 33.55 -10.90 -8.28
C ALA A 2 33.13 -10.76 -6.79
N LEU A 3 31.98 -10.14 -6.51
CA LEU A 3 31.40 -10.01 -5.16
C LEU A 3 30.84 -11.33 -4.60
N TYR A 4 30.49 -12.30 -5.46
CA TYR A 4 29.90 -13.60 -5.12
C TYR A 4 30.95 -14.60 -4.59
N THR A 5 32.20 -14.42 -5.03
CA THR A 5 33.34 -15.31 -4.73
C THR A 5 33.93 -15.11 -3.34
N ARG A 6 34.02 -13.86 -2.86
CA ARG A 6 34.75 -13.55 -1.61
C ARG A 6 34.05 -14.05 -0.35
N ALA A 7 32.72 -14.10 -0.32
CA ALA A 7 31.96 -14.57 0.83
C ALA A 7 32.06 -16.10 1.05
N ARG A 8 32.44 -16.86 0.03
CA ARG A 8 32.50 -18.32 0.09
C ARG A 8 33.76 -18.90 0.74
N LYS A 9 34.82 -18.09 0.93
CA LYS A 9 36.07 -18.55 1.56
C LYS A 9 35.90 -18.96 3.02
N SER A 10 34.84 -18.52 3.72
CA SER A 10 34.64 -18.83 5.15
C SER A 10 33.61 -19.92 5.45
N GLU A 11 32.75 -20.32 4.50
CA GLU A 11 31.65 -21.26 4.76
C GLU A 11 31.81 -22.63 4.07
N MET A 12 32.77 -22.80 3.16
CA MET A 12 33.02 -24.09 2.49
C MET A 12 33.84 -25.10 3.30
N THR A 13 34.18 -24.82 4.55
CA THR A 13 34.94 -25.74 5.41
C THR A 13 34.10 -26.83 6.08
N THR A 14 32.78 -26.90 5.87
CA THR A 14 31.90 -27.88 6.54
C THR A 14 31.06 -28.77 5.61
N ALA A 15 31.33 -28.80 4.31
CA ALA A 15 30.75 -29.84 3.45
C ALA A 15 31.48 -31.17 3.68
N SER A 16 30.75 -32.17 4.16
CA SER A 16 31.23 -33.53 4.41
C SER A 16 31.90 -34.14 3.16
N PRO A 17 33.04 -34.86 3.27
CA PRO A 17 33.81 -35.39 2.15
C PRO A 17 33.17 -36.63 1.47
N ALA A 18 31.84 -36.73 1.46
CA ALA A 18 31.10 -37.90 0.97
C ALA A 18 30.78 -37.86 -0.54
N ALA A 19 31.09 -36.78 -1.25
CA ALA A 19 30.81 -36.64 -2.70
C ALA A 19 32.02 -36.97 -3.62
N MET A 20 33.09 -37.55 -3.08
CA MET A 20 34.27 -37.97 -3.84
C MET A 20 34.32 -39.48 -4.12
N SER A 21 33.20 -40.21 -4.06
CA SER A 21 33.17 -41.53 -4.70
C SER A 21 32.99 -41.34 -6.21
N HIS A 22 34.09 -41.45 -6.96
CA HIS A 22 34.05 -41.72 -8.39
C HIS A 22 33.00 -42.81 -8.67
N ARG A 23 31.85 -42.44 -9.26
CA ARG A 23 30.93 -43.42 -9.83
C ARG A 23 31.60 -43.97 -11.09
N GLU A 24 32.15 -45.17 -11.00
CA GLU A 24 32.62 -45.95 -12.13
C GLU A 24 31.53 -46.00 -13.21
N GLY A 25 31.85 -45.55 -14.43
CA GLY A 25 30.98 -45.66 -15.60
C GLY A 25 30.61 -44.37 -16.35
N GLN A 26 31.10 -43.19 -15.98
CA GLN A 26 30.88 -41.97 -16.77
C GLN A 26 31.92 -41.81 -17.89
N PRO A 27 31.52 -41.45 -19.13
CA PRO A 27 32.47 -41.14 -20.20
C PRO A 27 33.33 -39.93 -19.82
N SER A 28 34.64 -40.00 -20.10
CA SER A 28 35.51 -38.82 -19.99
C SER A 28 35.07 -37.72 -20.97
N PRO A 29 35.15 -36.44 -20.59
CA PRO A 29 34.80 -35.35 -21.50
C PRO A 29 35.63 -35.35 -22.77
N SER A 30 34.95 -35.19 -23.92
CA SER A 30 35.60 -34.95 -25.22
C SER A 30 36.30 -33.59 -25.25
N ALA A 31 37.31 -33.42 -26.12
CA ALA A 31 38.03 -32.15 -26.27
C ALA A 31 37.09 -30.98 -26.61
N ALA A 32 36.12 -31.20 -27.51
CA ALA A 32 35.13 -30.20 -27.87
C ALA A 32 34.21 -29.81 -26.70
N ALA A 33 33.82 -30.76 -25.86
CA ALA A 33 33.02 -30.48 -24.66
C ALA A 33 33.80 -29.64 -23.62
N ILE A 34 35.11 -29.86 -23.49
CA ILE A 34 35.98 -29.05 -22.63
C ILE A 34 36.09 -27.63 -23.17
N GLU A 35 36.29 -27.48 -24.48
CA GLU A 35 36.34 -26.17 -25.13
C GLU A 35 35.02 -25.40 -25.00
N GLU A 36 33.86 -26.05 -25.19
CA GLU A 36 32.55 -25.43 -24.96
C GLU A 36 32.37 -24.97 -23.52
N ASP A 37 32.77 -25.80 -22.55
CA ASP A 37 32.67 -25.48 -21.12
C ASP A 37 33.55 -24.26 -20.76
N GLU A 38 34.77 -24.20 -21.29
CA GLU A 38 35.65 -23.04 -21.12
C GLU A 38 35.05 -21.78 -21.74
N ARG A 39 34.56 -21.83 -22.99
CA ARG A 39 33.94 -20.68 -23.67
C ARG A 39 32.68 -20.19 -22.94
N GLN A 40 31.84 -21.10 -22.48
CA GLN A 40 30.58 -20.76 -21.79
C GLN A 40 30.79 -20.06 -20.45
N TYR A 41 31.85 -20.40 -19.73
CA TYR A 41 32.06 -19.96 -18.35
C TYR A 41 33.25 -19.02 -18.14
N ALA A 42 34.09 -18.80 -19.15
CA ALA A 42 35.15 -17.79 -19.12
C ALA A 42 34.62 -16.35 -19.31
N VAL A 43 33.37 -16.18 -19.74
CA VAL A 43 32.77 -14.85 -20.00
C VAL A 43 32.19 -14.27 -18.70
N GLY A 44 32.74 -13.12 -18.27
CA GLY A 44 32.33 -12.44 -17.03
C GLY A 44 33.46 -11.92 -16.14
N GLY A 45 34.72 -11.97 -16.64
CA GLY A 45 35.90 -11.52 -15.91
C GLY A 45 36.41 -12.53 -14.88
N MET A 46 35.95 -13.79 -14.94
CA MET A 46 36.52 -14.90 -14.18
C MET A 46 37.19 -15.91 -15.10
N THR A 47 38.39 -16.34 -14.75
CA THR A 47 39.08 -17.40 -15.50
C THR A 47 38.40 -18.76 -15.23
N SER A 48 38.55 -19.73 -16.15
CA SER A 48 38.10 -21.11 -15.92
C SER A 48 38.64 -21.69 -14.61
N GLN A 49 39.85 -21.27 -14.21
CA GLN A 49 40.45 -21.62 -12.93
C GLN A 49 39.67 -21.04 -11.76
N GLU A 50 39.34 -19.75 -11.78
CA GLU A 50 38.53 -19.10 -10.73
C GLU A 50 37.13 -19.70 -10.64
N VAL A 51 36.50 -20.07 -11.76
CA VAL A 51 35.19 -20.76 -11.74
C VAL A 51 35.30 -22.13 -11.06
N ASN A 52 36.35 -22.90 -11.37
CA ASN A 52 36.57 -24.19 -10.75
C ASN A 52 36.95 -24.08 -9.26
N GLU A 53 37.71 -23.06 -8.86
CA GLU A 53 38.02 -22.77 -7.46
C GLU A 53 36.76 -22.34 -6.67
N ASN A 54 35.87 -21.57 -7.30
CA ASN A 54 34.64 -21.10 -6.67
C ASN A 54 33.56 -22.19 -6.60
N TYR A 55 33.60 -23.17 -7.51
CA TYR A 55 32.63 -24.25 -7.65
C TYR A 55 33.33 -25.60 -7.93
N PRO A 56 34.09 -26.14 -6.96
CA PRO A 56 34.89 -27.34 -7.18
C PRO A 56 34.06 -28.60 -7.47
N GLY A 57 32.79 -28.62 -7.08
CA GLY A 57 31.84 -29.72 -7.32
C GLY A 57 30.87 -29.50 -8.49
N ARG A 58 31.09 -28.52 -9.37
CA ARG A 58 30.15 -28.29 -10.48
C ARG A 58 30.12 -29.48 -11.44
N PRO A 59 28.93 -29.88 -11.96
CA PRO A 59 28.85 -30.92 -12.98
C PRO A 59 29.53 -30.44 -14.27
N ARG A 60 30.04 -31.40 -15.04
CA ARG A 60 30.59 -31.17 -16.39
C ARG A 60 29.87 -32.04 -17.40
N ASN A 61 29.80 -31.55 -18.63
CA ASN A 61 29.29 -32.31 -19.75
C ASN A 61 30.41 -33.17 -20.35
N HIS A 62 30.09 -34.39 -20.76
CA HIS A 62 31.05 -35.28 -21.41
C HIS A 62 31.09 -35.07 -22.94
N SER A 63 30.01 -34.54 -23.50
CA SER A 63 29.84 -34.27 -24.93
C SER A 63 29.35 -32.83 -25.15
N GLU A 64 29.50 -32.34 -26.38
CA GLU A 64 29.00 -31.02 -26.78
C GLU A 64 27.50 -30.89 -26.49
N THR A 65 27.09 -29.67 -26.19
CA THR A 65 25.68 -29.34 -26.04
C THR A 65 24.91 -29.61 -27.33
N PHE A 66 23.61 -29.92 -27.22
CA PHE A 66 22.81 -30.12 -28.42
C PHE A 66 22.85 -28.90 -29.34
N LEU A 67 22.67 -29.15 -30.64
CA LEU A 67 22.36 -28.09 -31.60
C LEU A 67 21.21 -27.25 -31.07
N PHE A 68 21.28 -25.92 -31.27
CA PHE A 68 20.21 -25.02 -30.87
C PHE A 68 18.86 -25.46 -31.46
N SER A 69 18.87 -26.04 -32.66
CA SER A 69 17.66 -26.53 -33.31
C SER A 69 16.94 -27.66 -32.56
N GLU A 70 17.64 -28.42 -31.74
CA GLU A 70 17.02 -29.46 -30.92
C GLU A 70 16.08 -28.87 -29.86
N LEU A 71 16.33 -27.66 -29.35
CA LEU A 71 15.44 -27.02 -28.38
C LEU A 71 14.05 -26.82 -28.97
N PHE A 72 13.93 -26.32 -30.19
CA PHE A 72 12.61 -26.09 -30.74
C PHE A 72 11.97 -27.35 -31.34
N LYS A 73 12.75 -28.24 -31.98
CA LYS A 73 12.23 -29.48 -32.57
C LYS A 73 11.70 -30.46 -31.52
N SER A 74 12.43 -30.63 -30.42
CA SER A 74 12.14 -31.69 -29.45
C SER A 74 11.45 -31.19 -28.18
N LEU A 75 11.47 -29.88 -27.91
CA LEU A 75 10.87 -29.29 -26.72
C LEU A 75 9.84 -28.19 -27.07
N PHE A 76 10.23 -27.10 -27.72
CA PHE A 76 9.31 -25.94 -27.85
C PHE A 76 8.12 -26.18 -28.77
N ASN A 77 8.32 -26.71 -29.98
CA ASN A 77 7.25 -26.98 -30.93
C ASN A 77 6.28 -28.04 -30.40
N PRO A 78 6.74 -29.21 -29.88
CA PRO A 78 5.84 -30.18 -29.28
C PRO A 78 5.01 -29.63 -28.12
N LEU A 79 5.59 -28.76 -27.28
CA LEU A 79 4.86 -28.10 -26.19
C LEU A 79 3.82 -27.10 -26.73
N MET A 80 4.13 -26.35 -27.79
CA MET A 80 3.17 -25.43 -28.43
C MET A 80 2.03 -26.16 -29.13
N GLU A 81 2.29 -27.29 -29.78
CA GLU A 81 1.28 -28.11 -30.45
C GLU A 81 0.28 -28.70 -29.45
N ASN A 82 0.78 -29.17 -28.30
CA ASN A 82 -0.07 -29.67 -27.22
C ASN A 82 -1.10 -28.62 -26.72
N LYS A 83 -0.73 -27.33 -26.76
CA LYS A 83 -1.61 -26.22 -26.36
C LYS A 83 -2.81 -26.01 -27.29
N LYS A 84 -2.72 -26.43 -28.56
CA LYS A 84 -3.76 -26.18 -29.58
C LYS A 84 -4.95 -27.14 -29.50
N GLN A 85 -4.93 -28.14 -28.63
CA GLN A 85 -6.07 -29.06 -28.47
C GLN A 85 -7.20 -28.41 -27.66
N PRO A 86 -8.39 -28.15 -28.26
CA PRO A 86 -9.54 -27.61 -27.54
C PRO A 86 -10.01 -28.58 -26.45
N PRO A 87 -10.45 -28.10 -25.27
CA PRO A 87 -11.19 -28.94 -24.34
C PRO A 87 -12.54 -29.32 -25.00
N GLY A 88 -12.65 -30.54 -25.52
CA GLY A 88 -13.92 -31.10 -26.03
C GLY A 88 -14.00 -31.50 -27.51
N SER A 89 -12.92 -31.45 -28.30
CA SER A 89 -12.97 -31.82 -29.74
C SER A 89 -12.62 -33.29 -30.05
N GLY A 90 -12.66 -34.16 -29.05
CA GLY A 90 -12.64 -35.61 -29.28
C GLY A 90 -14.07 -36.14 -29.46
N PRO A 91 -14.29 -37.20 -30.27
CA PRO A 91 -15.61 -37.85 -30.35
C PRO A 91 -16.08 -38.25 -28.94
N PRO A 92 -17.40 -38.28 -28.68
CA PRO A 92 -17.93 -38.62 -27.36
C PRO A 92 -17.29 -39.92 -26.90
N ARG A 93 -16.84 -39.96 -25.64
CA ARG A 93 -16.23 -41.13 -24.99
C ARG A 93 -17.03 -42.38 -25.35
N ALA A 94 -16.57 -43.12 -26.37
CA ALA A 94 -16.96 -44.50 -26.53
C ALA A 94 -16.44 -45.18 -25.26
N LYS A 95 -17.33 -45.80 -24.50
CA LYS A 95 -17.00 -46.68 -23.39
C LYS A 95 -16.18 -47.85 -23.95
N LEU A 96 -14.90 -47.64 -24.19
CA LEU A 96 -13.92 -48.72 -24.30
C LEU A 96 -13.77 -49.26 -22.88
N GLY A 97 -13.88 -50.58 -22.75
CA GLY A 97 -13.92 -51.30 -21.48
C GLY A 97 -12.68 -51.10 -20.59
N PRO A 98 -12.59 -51.85 -19.47
CA PRO A 98 -11.67 -51.56 -18.36
C PRO A 98 -10.16 -51.54 -18.69
N HIS A 99 -9.76 -51.90 -19.91
CA HIS A 99 -8.37 -52.10 -20.32
C HIS A 99 -7.97 -51.42 -21.66
N GLY A 100 -8.68 -50.38 -22.11
CA GLY A 100 -8.22 -49.57 -23.26
C GLY A 100 -7.12 -48.56 -22.87
N PRO A 101 -6.08 -48.32 -23.70
CA PRO A 101 -5.04 -47.34 -23.39
C PRO A 101 -5.64 -45.92 -23.34
N SER A 102 -5.65 -45.31 -22.16
CA SER A 102 -6.12 -43.93 -21.98
C SER A 102 -5.14 -42.97 -22.63
N LYS A 103 -5.60 -42.14 -23.58
CA LYS A 103 -4.78 -41.01 -24.07
C LYS A 103 -4.41 -40.12 -22.88
N PRO A 104 -3.11 -39.79 -22.68
CA PRO A 104 -2.67 -38.96 -21.56
C PRO A 104 -3.30 -37.58 -21.65
N SER A 105 -3.58 -36.98 -20.49
CA SER A 105 -4.07 -35.60 -20.42
C SER A 105 -3.07 -34.62 -21.04
N PRO A 106 -3.49 -33.44 -21.52
CA PRO A 106 -2.56 -32.41 -22.02
C PRO A 106 -1.49 -32.01 -20.99
N SER A 107 -1.77 -32.13 -19.70
CA SER A 107 -0.77 -31.90 -18.63
C SER A 107 0.30 -33.00 -18.62
N GLU A 108 -0.11 -34.26 -18.66
CA GLU A 108 0.81 -35.41 -18.67
C GLU A 108 1.64 -35.46 -19.94
N GLN A 109 1.04 -35.15 -21.10
CA GLN A 109 1.79 -35.10 -22.36
C GLN A 109 2.86 -34.00 -22.32
N ARG A 110 2.58 -32.82 -21.74
CA ARG A 110 3.60 -31.78 -21.53
C ARG A 110 4.73 -32.26 -20.62
N ARG A 111 4.41 -32.95 -19.52
CA ARG A 111 5.42 -33.53 -18.63
C ARG A 111 6.30 -34.53 -19.37
N HIS A 112 5.71 -35.41 -20.18
CA HIS A 112 6.45 -36.42 -20.94
C HIS A 112 7.38 -35.81 -22.00
N ILE A 113 6.97 -34.73 -22.68
CA ILE A 113 7.83 -34.00 -23.63
C ILE A 113 9.06 -33.44 -22.92
N ILE A 114 8.86 -32.77 -21.78
CA ILE A 114 9.95 -32.18 -20.99
C ILE A 114 10.88 -33.26 -20.45
N ASP A 115 10.32 -34.30 -19.84
CA ASP A 115 11.06 -35.42 -19.24
C ASP A 115 11.92 -36.15 -20.28
N ARG A 116 11.38 -36.37 -21.48
CA ARG A 116 12.12 -36.95 -22.60
C ARG A 116 13.31 -36.08 -23.00
N PHE A 117 13.14 -34.77 -23.07
CA PHE A 117 14.23 -33.84 -23.39
C PHE A 117 15.33 -33.86 -22.34
N ILE A 118 14.96 -33.77 -21.05
CA ILE A 118 15.90 -33.80 -19.91
C ILE A 118 16.63 -35.14 -19.86
N SER A 119 15.93 -36.26 -20.01
CA SER A 119 16.52 -37.60 -20.03
C SER A 119 17.52 -37.77 -21.17
N ARG A 120 17.20 -37.23 -22.35
CA ARG A 120 18.10 -37.24 -23.50
C ARG A 120 19.34 -36.39 -23.24
N TRP A 121 19.19 -35.21 -22.63
CA TRP A 121 20.32 -34.36 -22.23
C TRP A 121 21.28 -35.10 -21.29
N ARG A 122 20.74 -35.67 -20.20
CA ARG A 122 21.51 -36.41 -19.20
C ARG A 122 22.31 -37.56 -19.80
N LYS A 123 21.73 -38.24 -20.79
CA LYS A 123 22.36 -39.39 -21.47
C LYS A 123 23.41 -38.98 -22.51
N ASN A 124 23.13 -37.95 -23.30
CA ASN A 124 23.91 -37.67 -24.51
C ASN A 124 24.89 -36.50 -24.34
N VAL A 125 24.67 -35.60 -23.37
CA VAL A 125 25.48 -34.40 -23.15
C VAL A 125 26.21 -34.49 -21.81
N GLY A 126 25.46 -34.69 -20.72
CA GLY A 126 26.00 -34.85 -19.38
C GLY A 126 25.13 -34.20 -18.31
N HIS A 127 25.75 -33.84 -17.18
CA HIS A 127 25.04 -33.40 -15.98
C HIS A 127 24.84 -31.89 -15.87
N ASP A 128 25.56 -31.08 -16.65
CA ASP A 128 25.39 -29.63 -16.64
C ASP A 128 24.28 -29.21 -17.62
N PHE A 129 23.08 -29.00 -17.08
CA PHE A 129 21.90 -28.58 -17.83
C PHE A 129 21.69 -27.06 -17.86
N TYR A 130 22.52 -26.29 -17.16
CA TYR A 130 22.38 -24.83 -17.08
C TYR A 130 22.35 -24.13 -18.45
N PRO A 131 23.21 -24.49 -19.43
CA PRO A 131 23.21 -23.84 -20.75
C PRO A 131 21.88 -23.97 -21.49
N ALA A 132 21.17 -25.10 -21.36
CA ALA A 132 19.84 -25.27 -21.91
C ALA A 132 18.77 -24.58 -21.05
N MET A 133 18.83 -24.76 -19.72
CA MET A 133 17.84 -24.21 -18.78
C MET A 133 17.70 -22.69 -18.92
N ARG A 134 18.81 -21.95 -19.06
CA ARG A 134 18.78 -20.49 -19.21
C ARG A 134 18.16 -20.01 -20.53
N LEU A 135 18.18 -20.81 -21.59
CA LEU A 135 17.49 -20.52 -22.85
C LEU A 135 16.01 -20.94 -22.82
N ILE A 136 15.67 -21.98 -22.04
CA ILE A 136 14.28 -22.41 -21.84
C ILE A 136 13.52 -21.44 -20.92
N LEU A 137 14.18 -20.93 -19.87
CA LEU A 137 13.65 -19.97 -18.90
C LEU A 137 14.45 -18.65 -18.88
N PRO A 138 14.47 -17.88 -19.99
CA PRO A 138 15.30 -16.68 -20.11
C PRO A 138 14.85 -15.52 -19.21
N ASP A 139 13.59 -15.52 -18.75
CA ASP A 139 13.07 -14.58 -17.74
C ASP A 139 13.59 -14.88 -16.32
N LYS A 140 14.16 -16.09 -16.11
CA LYS A 140 14.78 -16.54 -14.86
C LYS A 140 16.30 -16.58 -14.90
N ASP A 141 16.91 -16.35 -16.05
CA ASP A 141 18.34 -16.11 -16.14
C ASP A 141 18.72 -14.79 -15.46
N ARG A 142 19.63 -14.86 -14.50
CA ARG A 142 20.17 -13.75 -13.71
C ARG A 142 21.66 -13.53 -13.93
N ASP A 143 22.34 -14.49 -14.55
CA ASP A 143 23.79 -14.38 -14.77
C ASP A 143 24.07 -13.56 -16.05
N ARG A 144 23.15 -13.61 -17.03
CA ARG A 144 23.18 -12.70 -18.17
C ARG A 144 22.68 -11.31 -17.81
N GLY A 145 23.43 -10.30 -18.26
CA GLY A 145 22.98 -8.90 -18.26
C GLY A 145 21.70 -8.68 -19.06
N VAL A 146 21.17 -7.45 -19.00
CA VAL A 146 20.00 -7.06 -19.79
C VAL A 146 20.47 -6.67 -21.20
N TYR A 147 19.91 -7.28 -22.24
CA TYR A 147 20.29 -6.99 -23.63
C TYR A 147 20.05 -5.53 -24.08
N GLY A 148 19.18 -4.78 -23.40
CA GLY A 148 18.77 -3.43 -23.84
C GLY A 148 17.89 -3.41 -25.10
N LEU A 149 17.58 -4.58 -25.68
CA LEU A 149 16.82 -4.72 -26.91
C LEU A 149 15.33 -4.97 -26.64
N LYS A 150 14.48 -4.15 -27.25
CA LYS A 150 13.02 -4.34 -27.34
C LYS A 150 12.60 -4.54 -28.80
N GLU A 151 11.34 -4.87 -29.02
CA GLU A 151 10.78 -5.21 -30.34
C GLU A 151 11.14 -4.18 -31.42
N ASN A 152 11.01 -2.87 -31.13
CA ASN A 152 11.35 -1.81 -32.09
C ASN A 152 12.86 -1.75 -32.40
N ALA A 153 13.73 -1.93 -31.39
CA ALA A 153 15.18 -1.93 -31.60
C ALA A 153 15.61 -3.14 -32.45
N ILE A 154 15.08 -4.32 -32.15
CA ILE A 154 15.32 -5.53 -32.95
C ILE A 154 14.77 -5.35 -34.37
N GLY A 155 13.57 -4.76 -34.53
CA GLY A 155 12.99 -4.46 -35.84
C GLY A 155 13.90 -3.57 -36.69
N LYS A 156 14.47 -2.51 -36.11
CA LYS A 156 15.45 -1.64 -36.79
C LYS A 156 16.74 -2.39 -37.15
N LEU A 157 17.26 -3.22 -36.25
CA LEU A 157 18.43 -4.05 -36.53
C LEU A 157 18.18 -5.00 -37.69
N LEU A 158 17.05 -5.70 -37.71
CA LEU A 158 16.66 -6.60 -38.80
C LEU A 158 16.49 -5.86 -40.12
N VAL A 159 15.89 -4.66 -40.11
CA VAL A 159 15.75 -3.81 -41.30
C VAL A 159 17.12 -3.46 -41.89
N LYS A 160 18.06 -3.05 -41.03
CA LYS A 160 19.43 -2.68 -41.41
C LYS A 160 20.22 -3.89 -41.91
N LEU A 161 20.12 -5.02 -41.20
CA LEU A 161 20.81 -6.27 -41.51
C LEU A 161 20.40 -6.81 -42.87
N MET A 162 19.10 -6.90 -43.14
CA MET A 162 18.57 -7.38 -44.43
C MET A 162 18.60 -6.30 -45.54
N LYS A 163 19.06 -5.09 -45.22
CA LYS A 163 19.10 -3.92 -46.13
C LYS A 163 17.74 -3.67 -46.81
N ILE A 164 16.65 -3.83 -46.08
CA ILE A 164 15.29 -3.58 -46.59
C ILE A 164 14.94 -2.10 -46.45
N ASP A 165 14.20 -1.56 -47.42
CA ASP A 165 13.67 -0.20 -47.30
C ASP A 165 12.65 -0.16 -46.14
N LYS A 166 12.80 0.80 -45.23
CA LYS A 166 11.91 0.97 -44.06
C LYS A 166 10.45 1.22 -44.42
N ASN A 167 10.17 1.71 -45.64
CA ASN A 167 8.85 1.97 -46.17
C ASN A 167 8.31 0.81 -47.03
N SER A 168 9.11 -0.23 -47.29
CA SER A 168 8.62 -1.47 -47.89
C SER A 168 7.61 -2.15 -46.96
N GLU A 169 6.72 -2.98 -47.50
CA GLU A 169 5.72 -3.72 -46.70
C GLU A 169 6.37 -4.49 -45.53
N ASP A 170 7.47 -5.20 -45.78
CA ASP A 170 8.20 -5.96 -44.77
C ASP A 170 8.88 -5.05 -43.74
N GLY A 171 9.51 -3.94 -44.17
CA GLY A 171 10.15 -2.98 -43.28
C GLY A 171 9.14 -2.28 -42.37
N TYR A 172 8.01 -1.87 -42.94
CA TYR A 172 6.89 -1.27 -42.21
C TYR A 172 6.30 -2.26 -41.19
N ASN A 173 6.09 -3.52 -41.59
CA ASN A 173 5.54 -4.56 -40.72
C ASN A 173 6.44 -4.88 -39.50
N LEU A 174 7.77 -4.80 -39.64
CA LEU A 174 8.70 -4.99 -38.51
C LEU A 174 8.63 -3.82 -37.52
N LEU A 175 8.57 -2.59 -38.02
CA LEU A 175 8.53 -1.38 -37.20
C LEU A 175 7.15 -1.18 -36.54
N HIS A 176 6.08 -1.62 -37.22
CA HIS A 176 4.68 -1.49 -36.80
C HIS A 176 4.00 -2.84 -36.51
N TRP A 177 4.75 -3.76 -35.89
CA TRP A 177 4.35 -5.16 -35.65
C TRP A 177 3.05 -5.42 -34.88
N LYS A 178 2.48 -4.39 -34.24
CA LYS A 178 1.18 -4.46 -33.56
C LYS A 178 0.01 -4.29 -34.52
N LEU A 179 0.20 -3.59 -35.64
CA LEU A 179 -0.85 -3.32 -36.62
C LEU A 179 -1.19 -4.60 -37.39
N PRO A 180 -2.48 -4.92 -37.60
CA PRO A 180 -2.88 -5.99 -38.51
C PRO A 180 -2.49 -5.61 -39.94
N GLY A 181 -1.77 -6.51 -40.64
CA GLY A 181 -1.46 -6.33 -42.06
C GLY A 181 -2.64 -6.73 -42.95
N GLN A 182 -2.57 -6.36 -44.24
CA GLN A 182 -3.62 -6.71 -45.24
C GLN A 182 -3.58 -8.17 -45.72
N THR A 183 -2.57 -8.95 -45.31
CA THR A 183 -2.35 -10.36 -45.70
C THR A 183 -2.47 -11.31 -44.49
N THR A 184 -2.07 -12.59 -44.63
CA THR A 184 -1.99 -13.61 -43.56
C THR A 184 -1.30 -13.09 -42.26
N ALA A 185 -0.50 -12.03 -42.38
CA ALA A 185 0.01 -11.14 -41.33
C ALA A 185 -1.03 -10.71 -40.26
N SER A 186 -2.33 -10.65 -40.59
CA SER A 186 -3.42 -10.36 -39.64
C SER A 186 -3.51 -11.38 -38.49
N ARG A 187 -3.14 -12.66 -38.73
CA ARG A 187 -3.12 -13.71 -37.69
C ARG A 187 -1.96 -13.61 -36.69
N MET A 188 -0.91 -12.85 -37.03
CA MET A 188 0.32 -12.71 -36.21
C MET A 188 0.52 -11.29 -35.66
N ALA A 189 -0.44 -10.39 -35.89
CA ALA A 189 -0.42 -9.04 -35.32
C ALA A 189 -0.30 -9.12 -33.80
N GLY A 190 0.63 -8.36 -33.21
CA GLY A 190 0.91 -8.46 -31.77
C GLY A 190 1.80 -9.64 -31.35
N ASP A 191 2.39 -10.39 -32.27
CA ASP A 191 3.52 -11.30 -32.03
C ASP A 191 4.75 -10.90 -32.87
N PHE A 192 5.63 -10.05 -32.30
CA PHE A 192 6.80 -9.55 -33.01
C PHE A 192 7.72 -10.65 -33.56
N ALA A 193 8.01 -11.69 -32.78
CA ALA A 193 8.84 -12.79 -33.25
C ALA A 193 8.22 -13.51 -34.46
N GLY A 194 6.90 -13.65 -34.46
CA GLY A 194 6.16 -14.20 -35.59
C GLY A 194 6.24 -13.33 -36.85
N ARG A 195 6.14 -12.00 -36.70
CA ARG A 195 6.37 -11.07 -37.82
C ARG A 195 7.80 -11.10 -38.33
N ALA A 196 8.78 -11.22 -37.44
CA ALA A 196 10.18 -11.40 -37.82
C ALA A 196 10.37 -12.69 -38.63
N PHE A 197 9.78 -13.81 -38.21
CA PHE A 197 9.81 -15.07 -38.96
C PHE A 197 9.29 -14.91 -40.38
N GLU A 198 8.13 -14.27 -40.57
CA GLU A 198 7.56 -14.05 -41.90
C GLU A 198 8.51 -13.28 -42.82
N VAL A 199 9.10 -12.18 -42.32
CA VAL A 199 10.04 -11.37 -43.12
C VAL A 199 11.36 -12.10 -43.38
N LEU A 200 11.89 -12.80 -42.37
CA LEU A 200 13.13 -13.58 -42.47
C LEU A 200 12.98 -14.77 -43.42
N SER A 201 11.80 -15.42 -43.44
CA SER A 201 11.52 -16.57 -44.31
C SER A 201 11.52 -16.22 -45.80
N LYS A 202 11.28 -14.94 -46.15
CA LYS A 202 11.38 -14.43 -47.53
C LYS A 202 12.83 -14.19 -47.96
N ARG A 203 13.76 -14.07 -47.01
CA ARG A 203 15.18 -13.75 -47.23
C ARG A 203 16.07 -14.64 -46.34
N PRO A 204 16.01 -15.97 -46.47
CA PRO A 204 16.85 -16.85 -45.65
C PRO A 204 18.28 -16.86 -46.18
N MET A 205 19.28 -16.70 -45.31
CA MET A 205 20.67 -17.09 -45.64
C MET A 205 20.84 -18.61 -45.63
N ARG A 206 20.08 -19.30 -44.75
CA ARG A 206 20.01 -20.76 -44.67
C ARG A 206 18.57 -21.25 -44.64
N ILE A 207 18.31 -22.32 -45.38
CA ILE A 207 17.01 -23.01 -45.42
C ILE A 207 16.99 -24.14 -44.39
N GLU A 208 18.06 -24.95 -44.38
CA GLU A 208 18.26 -26.01 -43.38
C GLU A 208 18.65 -25.41 -42.03
N VAL A 209 18.49 -26.21 -40.97
CA VAL A 209 18.87 -25.79 -39.63
C VAL A 209 20.36 -25.50 -39.51
N GLY A 210 20.69 -24.55 -38.66
CA GLY A 210 22.06 -24.17 -38.37
C GLY A 210 22.87 -25.27 -37.67
N ASP A 211 24.17 -25.04 -37.66
CA ASP A 211 25.20 -25.87 -37.03
C ASP A 211 25.57 -25.36 -35.62
N MET A 212 24.95 -24.28 -35.16
CA MET A 212 25.26 -23.70 -33.85
C MET A 212 24.76 -24.58 -32.71
N THR A 213 25.65 -24.86 -31.76
CA THR A 213 25.28 -25.52 -30.50
C THR A 213 24.62 -24.55 -29.53
N ILE A 214 23.99 -25.09 -28.48
CA ILE A 214 23.47 -24.27 -27.37
C ILE A 214 24.59 -23.45 -26.71
N ALA A 215 25.83 -23.96 -26.69
CA ALA A 215 26.99 -23.23 -26.22
C ALA A 215 27.26 -21.98 -27.06
N ASP A 216 27.36 -22.15 -28.39
CA ASP A 216 27.63 -21.06 -29.31
C ASP A 216 26.58 -19.95 -29.22
N VAL A 217 25.30 -20.33 -29.10
CA VAL A 217 24.20 -19.38 -28.93
C VAL A 217 24.31 -18.63 -27.60
N ASN A 218 24.65 -19.33 -26.52
CA ASN A 218 24.86 -18.68 -25.22
C ASN A 218 26.02 -17.69 -25.25
N GLU A 219 27.14 -18.04 -25.89
CA GLU A 219 28.31 -17.17 -26.03
C GLU A 219 27.95 -15.86 -26.76
N LEU A 220 27.28 -15.96 -27.92
CA LEU A 220 26.86 -14.78 -28.67
C LEU A 220 25.81 -13.96 -27.91
N LEU A 221 24.90 -14.59 -27.16
CA LEU A 221 23.96 -13.86 -26.32
C LEU A 221 24.64 -13.19 -25.11
N ASP A 222 25.70 -13.77 -24.56
CA ASP A 222 26.49 -13.15 -23.50
C ASP A 222 27.28 -11.95 -24.07
N LYS A 223 27.84 -12.04 -25.29
CA LYS A 223 28.41 -10.88 -26.03
C LYS A 223 27.36 -9.79 -26.28
N LEU A 224 26.17 -10.17 -26.72
CA LEU A 224 25.05 -9.24 -26.95
C LEU A 224 24.64 -8.51 -25.67
N ALA A 225 24.62 -9.21 -24.53
CA ALA A 225 24.28 -8.61 -23.24
C ALA A 225 25.38 -7.68 -22.69
N GLY A 226 26.64 -7.89 -23.08
CA GLY A 226 27.77 -7.02 -22.76
C GLY A 226 27.97 -5.86 -23.74
N SER A 227 27.18 -5.79 -24.81
CA SER A 227 27.38 -4.82 -25.89
C SER A 227 27.15 -3.38 -25.44
N SER A 228 28.02 -2.48 -25.93
CA SER A 228 28.03 -1.05 -25.62
C SER A 228 27.19 -0.19 -26.58
N GLY A 229 26.78 -0.72 -27.74
CA GLY A 229 26.10 0.07 -28.78
C GLY A 229 25.49 -0.73 -29.95
N GLU A 230 24.80 -0.03 -30.85
CA GLU A 230 24.07 -0.66 -31.98
C GLU A 230 24.97 -1.42 -32.97
N LEU A 231 26.22 -1.00 -33.15
CA LEU A 231 27.17 -1.62 -34.09
C LEU A 231 27.55 -3.04 -33.68
N GLU A 232 28.04 -3.21 -32.45
CA GLU A 232 28.35 -4.54 -31.89
C GLU A 232 27.10 -5.45 -31.86
N ASN A 233 25.92 -4.89 -31.54
CA ASN A 233 24.67 -5.64 -31.63
C ASN A 233 24.40 -6.13 -33.06
N LEU A 234 24.69 -5.31 -34.08
CA LEU A 234 24.51 -5.68 -35.48
C LEU A 234 25.46 -6.81 -35.89
N GLU A 235 26.73 -6.77 -35.50
CA GLU A 235 27.72 -7.82 -35.78
C GLU A 235 27.31 -9.18 -35.20
N VAL A 236 26.80 -9.18 -33.97
CA VAL A 236 26.27 -10.40 -33.34
C VAL A 236 25.02 -10.91 -34.08
N PHE A 237 24.09 -10.03 -34.45
CA PHE A 237 22.91 -10.40 -35.23
C PHE A 237 23.24 -10.88 -36.64
N GLU A 238 24.29 -10.35 -37.26
CA GLU A 238 24.80 -10.80 -38.57
C GLU A 238 25.29 -12.24 -38.49
N THR A 239 26.11 -12.55 -37.47
CA THR A 239 26.56 -13.92 -37.21
C THR A 239 25.38 -14.89 -37.03
N PHE A 240 24.37 -14.49 -36.25
CA PHE A 240 23.16 -15.30 -36.09
C PHE A 240 22.42 -15.48 -37.42
N TYR A 241 22.25 -14.41 -38.20
CA TYR A 241 21.51 -14.45 -39.46
C TYR A 241 22.19 -15.30 -40.53
N GLU A 242 23.52 -15.32 -40.58
CA GLU A 242 24.29 -16.16 -41.50
C GLU A 242 24.24 -17.64 -41.12
N ARG A 243 24.28 -17.96 -39.82
CA ARG A 243 24.40 -19.35 -39.33
C ARG A 243 23.07 -20.02 -39.00
N MET A 244 21.97 -19.28 -38.83
CA MET A 244 20.65 -19.82 -38.46
C MET A 244 19.62 -19.69 -39.58
N ASN A 245 18.63 -20.59 -39.59
CA ASN A 245 17.44 -20.43 -40.42
C ASN A 245 16.41 -19.47 -39.79
N ALA A 246 15.34 -19.18 -40.52
CA ALA A 246 14.30 -18.24 -40.07
C ALA A 246 13.60 -18.68 -38.76
N GLU A 247 13.38 -19.99 -38.56
CA GLU A 247 12.71 -20.51 -37.35
C GLU A 247 13.62 -20.39 -36.11
N GLU A 248 14.90 -20.69 -36.26
CA GLU A 248 15.92 -20.51 -35.23
C GLU A 248 15.99 -19.04 -34.78
N LEU A 249 16.03 -18.11 -35.73
CA LEU A 249 16.04 -16.67 -35.45
C LEU A 249 14.75 -16.22 -34.74
N MET A 250 13.59 -16.77 -35.10
CA MET A 250 12.34 -16.50 -34.39
C MET A 250 12.43 -16.91 -32.91
N TRP A 251 12.97 -18.11 -32.63
CA TRP A 251 13.14 -18.58 -31.26
C TRP A 251 14.20 -17.78 -30.50
N LEU A 252 15.30 -17.41 -31.16
CA LEU A 252 16.32 -16.53 -30.62
C LEU A 252 15.71 -15.17 -30.21
N ILE A 253 14.89 -14.56 -31.05
CA ILE A 253 14.19 -13.30 -30.74
C ILE A 253 13.27 -13.48 -29.53
N ARG A 254 12.57 -14.62 -29.40
CA ARG A 254 11.74 -14.92 -28.21
C ARG A 254 12.59 -15.03 -26.94
N ILE A 255 13.78 -15.61 -27.04
CA ILE A 255 14.74 -15.72 -25.93
C ILE A 255 15.27 -14.33 -25.53
N ILE A 256 15.67 -13.50 -26.50
CA ILE A 256 16.16 -12.13 -26.27
C ILE A 256 15.08 -11.28 -25.59
N LEU A 257 13.83 -11.34 -26.10
CA LEU A 257 12.69 -10.65 -25.52
C LEU A 257 12.20 -11.27 -24.20
N LYS A 258 12.71 -12.45 -23.83
CA LYS A 258 12.30 -13.25 -22.67
C LYS A 258 10.80 -13.58 -22.69
N GLN A 259 10.24 -13.84 -23.88
CA GLN A 259 8.82 -14.12 -24.12
C GLN A 259 8.61 -15.55 -24.67
N MET A 260 8.93 -16.54 -23.84
CA MET A 260 8.78 -17.95 -24.21
C MET A 260 7.29 -18.36 -24.16
N LYS A 261 6.66 -18.51 -25.33
CA LYS A 261 5.23 -18.84 -25.49
C LYS A 261 4.92 -20.35 -25.52
N VAL A 262 5.78 -21.16 -24.89
CA VAL A 262 5.79 -22.63 -25.05
C VAL A 262 4.73 -23.37 -24.24
N GLY A 263 4.00 -22.71 -23.32
CA GLY A 263 2.85 -23.32 -22.64
C GLY A 263 3.20 -24.31 -21.51
N ALA A 264 4.47 -24.41 -21.14
CA ALA A 264 4.95 -25.05 -19.91
C ALA A 264 5.22 -23.99 -18.83
N THR A 265 4.97 -24.34 -17.57
CA THR A 265 5.32 -23.47 -16.43
C THR A 265 6.73 -23.78 -15.95
N GLU A 266 7.45 -22.75 -15.49
CA GLU A 266 8.73 -22.87 -14.78
C GLU A 266 8.69 -23.95 -13.70
N LYS A 267 7.65 -23.96 -12.87
CA LYS A 267 7.47 -24.97 -11.81
C LYS A 267 7.51 -26.40 -12.34
N THR A 268 6.86 -26.65 -13.48
CA THR A 268 6.85 -27.99 -14.10
C THR A 268 8.25 -28.36 -14.59
N LEU A 269 8.95 -27.43 -15.23
CA LEU A 269 10.30 -27.66 -15.76
C LEU A 269 11.30 -27.92 -14.62
N LEU A 270 11.29 -27.07 -13.59
CA LEU A 270 12.15 -27.21 -12.41
C LEU A 270 11.87 -28.55 -11.71
N HIS A 271 10.60 -28.87 -11.44
CA HIS A 271 10.23 -30.12 -10.78
C HIS A 271 10.65 -31.38 -11.57
N LEU A 272 10.60 -31.35 -12.90
CA LEU A 272 11.07 -32.45 -13.75
C LEU A 272 12.59 -32.53 -13.85
N TRP A 273 13.30 -31.42 -13.63
CA TRP A 273 14.75 -31.45 -13.47
C TRP A 273 15.16 -32.09 -12.14
N HIS A 274 14.55 -31.61 -11.04
CA HIS A 274 14.73 -32.12 -9.69
C HIS A 274 13.52 -31.78 -8.80
N PRO A 275 13.03 -32.70 -7.93
CA PRO A 275 11.91 -32.42 -7.03
C PRO A 275 12.08 -31.16 -6.17
N ASP A 276 13.30 -30.92 -5.68
CA ASP A 276 13.65 -29.78 -4.82
C ASP A 276 14.11 -28.53 -5.60
N ALA A 277 14.09 -28.55 -6.93
CA ALA A 277 14.58 -27.43 -7.76
C ALA A 277 13.80 -26.14 -7.51
N GLU A 278 12.47 -26.23 -7.30
CA GLU A 278 11.66 -25.06 -6.99
C GLU A 278 12.07 -24.44 -5.64
N THR A 279 12.32 -25.27 -4.63
CA THR A 279 12.77 -24.83 -3.31
C THR A 279 14.11 -24.12 -3.40
N LEU A 280 15.11 -24.73 -4.05
CA LEU A 280 16.43 -24.11 -4.21
C LEU A 280 16.37 -22.83 -5.06
N PHE A 281 15.53 -22.80 -6.09
CA PHE A 281 15.34 -21.59 -6.88
C PHE A 281 14.71 -20.46 -6.06
N ASN A 282 13.73 -20.78 -5.21
CA ASN A 282 13.08 -19.79 -4.38
C ASN A 282 14.01 -19.18 -3.32
N VAL A 283 15.02 -19.90 -2.82
CA VAL A 283 16.00 -19.36 -1.86
C VAL A 283 17.20 -18.67 -2.51
N SER A 284 17.58 -19.07 -3.73
CA SER A 284 18.82 -18.62 -4.38
C SER A 284 18.61 -17.70 -5.59
N SER A 285 17.41 -17.70 -6.17
CA SER A 285 17.05 -17.03 -7.42
C SER A 285 18.02 -17.32 -8.58
N SER A 286 18.70 -18.48 -8.55
CA SER A 286 19.77 -18.83 -9.50
C SER A 286 19.48 -20.16 -10.18
N LEU A 287 19.24 -20.10 -11.50
CA LEU A 287 19.12 -21.31 -12.33
C LEU A 287 20.41 -22.12 -12.33
N ARG A 288 21.58 -21.46 -12.26
CA ARG A 288 22.89 -22.10 -12.22
C ARG A 288 23.01 -23.01 -11.01
N ARG A 289 22.73 -22.48 -9.81
CA ARG A 289 22.75 -23.28 -8.58
C ARG A 289 21.79 -24.46 -8.65
N VAL A 290 20.58 -24.24 -9.15
CA VAL A 290 19.61 -25.33 -9.34
C VAL A 290 20.14 -26.43 -10.26
N CYS A 291 20.77 -26.07 -11.39
CA CYS A 291 21.32 -27.06 -12.31
C CYS A 291 22.56 -27.75 -11.74
N TRP A 292 23.40 -27.03 -11.01
CA TRP A 292 24.69 -27.53 -10.54
C TRP A 292 24.63 -28.28 -9.21
N GLU A 293 23.80 -27.85 -8.25
CA GLU A 293 23.70 -28.49 -6.94
C GLU A 293 22.71 -29.67 -6.97
N LEU A 294 21.71 -29.61 -7.86
CA LEU A 294 20.65 -30.64 -7.98
C LEU A 294 20.74 -31.40 -9.30
N PHE A 295 21.97 -31.66 -9.76
CA PHE A 295 22.17 -32.45 -10.96
C PHE A 295 21.77 -33.92 -10.76
N ASP A 296 21.99 -34.52 -9.58
CA ASP A 296 21.52 -35.90 -9.32
C ASP A 296 20.07 -35.90 -8.79
N PRO A 297 19.08 -36.45 -9.53
CA PRO A 297 17.67 -36.49 -9.11
C PRO A 297 17.40 -37.33 -7.85
N GLN A 298 18.37 -38.14 -7.42
CA GLN A 298 18.26 -38.97 -6.21
C GLN A 298 18.73 -38.23 -4.94
N VAL A 299 19.51 -37.16 -5.08
CA VAL A 299 20.07 -36.43 -3.94
C VAL A 299 19.11 -35.31 -3.51
N ARG A 300 18.51 -35.43 -2.34
CA ARG A 300 17.60 -34.40 -1.80
C ARG A 300 18.37 -33.27 -1.12
N LEU A 301 17.79 -32.07 -1.12
CA LEU A 301 18.32 -30.96 -0.33
C LEU A 301 18.24 -31.26 1.17
N GLU A 302 19.34 -31.01 1.86
CA GLU A 302 19.34 -30.96 3.33
C GLU A 302 18.46 -29.82 3.83
N GLN A 303 17.86 -29.98 5.01
CA GLN A 303 16.93 -28.99 5.57
C GLN A 303 17.57 -27.61 5.75
N GLU A 304 18.87 -27.54 6.05
CA GLU A 304 19.62 -26.29 6.22
C GLU A 304 19.71 -25.48 4.92
N ASN A 305 19.77 -26.16 3.77
CA ASN A 305 19.87 -25.55 2.44
C ASN A 305 18.51 -25.12 1.85
N THR A 306 17.42 -25.29 2.61
CA THR A 306 16.05 -24.87 2.21
C THR A 306 15.65 -23.51 2.80
N GLY A 307 16.47 -22.95 3.69
CA GLY A 307 16.25 -21.65 4.31
C GLY A 307 16.78 -20.48 3.49
N VAL A 308 16.44 -19.25 3.91
CA VAL A 308 17.10 -18.05 3.39
C VAL A 308 18.53 -17.97 3.93
N THR A 309 19.47 -17.62 3.05
CA THR A 309 20.89 -17.51 3.40
C THR A 309 21.38 -16.08 3.23
N LEU A 310 22.33 -15.68 4.08
CA LEU A 310 22.94 -14.37 4.02
C LEU A 310 23.65 -14.14 2.68
N MET A 311 23.62 -12.91 2.19
CA MET A 311 24.15 -12.51 0.87
C MET A 311 23.66 -13.32 -0.35
N GLN A 312 22.50 -13.99 -0.25
CA GLN A 312 21.87 -14.69 -1.37
C GLN A 312 20.45 -14.16 -1.62
N CYS A 313 20.13 -13.86 -2.88
CA CYS A 313 18.82 -13.34 -3.24
C CYS A 313 17.75 -14.44 -3.25
N PHE A 314 16.62 -14.20 -2.61
CA PHE A 314 15.48 -15.12 -2.57
C PHE A 314 14.27 -14.52 -3.28
N GLN A 315 13.25 -15.34 -3.53
CA GLN A 315 11.98 -14.90 -4.09
C GLN A 315 11.04 -14.47 -2.94
N PRO A 316 10.67 -13.18 -2.84
CA PRO A 316 9.90 -12.68 -1.69
C PRO A 316 8.47 -13.23 -1.68
N GLN A 317 7.84 -13.23 -0.50
CA GLN A 317 6.43 -13.54 -0.33
C GLN A 317 5.56 -12.49 -1.04
N LEU A 318 4.44 -12.94 -1.61
CA LEU A 318 3.56 -12.10 -2.41
C LEU A 318 2.17 -12.01 -1.78
N ALA A 319 1.59 -10.82 -1.80
CA ALA A 319 0.19 -10.66 -1.43
C ALA A 319 -0.74 -11.24 -2.50
N GLN A 320 -1.72 -12.03 -2.07
CA GLN A 320 -2.77 -12.58 -2.90
C GLN A 320 -3.78 -11.49 -3.28
N PHE A 321 -4.24 -11.54 -4.53
CA PHE A 321 -5.38 -10.75 -4.98
C PHE A 321 -6.61 -11.64 -4.90
N GLN A 322 -7.51 -11.33 -3.98
CA GLN A 322 -8.81 -11.98 -3.90
C GLN A 322 -9.87 -10.92 -4.13
N MET A 323 -10.85 -11.18 -5.00
CA MET A 323 -12.02 -10.31 -5.23
C MET A 323 -13.24 -10.84 -4.46
N PRO A 324 -13.25 -10.93 -3.11
CA PRO A 324 -14.43 -11.39 -2.42
C PRO A 324 -15.50 -10.29 -2.40
N ALA A 325 -16.75 -10.72 -2.23
CA ALA A 325 -17.91 -9.83 -2.24
C ALA A 325 -17.97 -8.85 -1.06
N SER A 326 -17.16 -9.03 0.00
CA SER A 326 -17.15 -8.17 1.19
C SER A 326 -15.80 -8.17 1.92
N PHE A 327 -15.55 -7.15 2.74
CA PHE A 327 -14.39 -7.08 3.63
C PHE A 327 -14.38 -8.19 4.67
N GLN A 328 -15.56 -8.61 5.17
CA GLN A 328 -15.66 -9.71 6.12
C GLN A 328 -15.03 -11.00 5.58
N LYS A 329 -15.34 -11.35 4.32
CA LYS A 329 -14.72 -12.53 3.68
C LYS A 329 -13.19 -12.40 3.56
N MET A 330 -12.65 -11.18 3.37
CA MET A 330 -11.20 -10.98 3.37
C MET A 330 -10.61 -11.27 4.75
N VAL A 331 -11.27 -10.81 5.81
CA VAL A 331 -10.85 -11.07 7.19
C VAL A 331 -10.92 -12.57 7.49
N ASP A 332 -11.98 -13.27 7.07
CA ASP A 332 -12.13 -14.72 7.28
C ASP A 332 -10.97 -15.51 6.65
N TYR A 333 -10.47 -15.10 5.48
CA TYR A 333 -9.31 -15.72 4.82
C TYR A 333 -8.01 -15.61 5.63
N LEU A 334 -7.86 -14.54 6.42
CA LEU A 334 -6.71 -14.34 7.33
C LEU A 334 -6.78 -15.25 8.57
N ARG A 335 -7.84 -16.05 8.68
CA ARG A 335 -8.07 -17.05 9.73
C ARG A 335 -7.88 -16.46 11.14
N PRO A 336 -8.60 -15.40 11.53
CA PRO A 336 -8.71 -15.02 12.93
C PRO A 336 -9.36 -16.17 13.72
N THR A 337 -9.00 -16.30 14.99
CA THR A 337 -9.55 -17.30 15.92
C THR A 337 -10.21 -16.58 17.10
N GLU A 338 -11.01 -17.26 17.90
CA GLU A 338 -11.60 -16.63 19.10
C GLU A 338 -10.53 -16.20 20.10
N GLU A 339 -9.45 -16.98 20.20
CA GLU A 339 -8.30 -16.74 21.08
C GLU A 339 -7.37 -15.62 20.56
N ASP A 340 -7.22 -15.52 19.23
CA ASP A 340 -6.46 -14.47 18.54
C ASP A 340 -7.27 -13.93 17.34
N PRO A 341 -8.22 -13.01 17.59
CA PRO A 341 -9.10 -12.46 16.55
C PRO A 341 -8.41 -11.38 15.70
N GLU A 342 -7.14 -11.09 15.98
CA GLU A 342 -6.41 -9.98 15.39
C GLU A 342 -5.94 -10.29 13.96
N TYR A 343 -6.00 -9.27 13.10
CA TYR A 343 -5.25 -9.18 11.86
C TYR A 343 -4.62 -7.80 11.74
N TRP A 344 -3.61 -7.67 10.90
CA TRP A 344 -2.88 -6.42 10.72
C TRP A 344 -3.25 -5.74 9.42
N ILE A 345 -3.30 -4.41 9.45
CA ILE A 345 -3.55 -3.55 8.31
C ILE A 345 -2.33 -2.66 8.12
N GLU A 346 -1.69 -2.78 6.96
CA GLU A 346 -0.55 -1.96 6.57
C GLU A 346 -0.92 -1.11 5.36
N GLU A 347 -0.31 0.07 5.23
CA GLU A 347 -0.42 0.87 4.03
C GLU A 347 0.34 0.17 2.88
N LYS A 348 -0.31 0.06 1.72
CA LYS A 348 0.37 -0.45 0.53
C LYS A 348 1.20 0.66 -0.11
N LEU A 349 2.47 0.69 0.23
CA LEU A 349 3.45 1.62 -0.35
C LEU A 349 3.60 1.45 -1.87
N ASP A 350 3.67 2.57 -2.59
CA ASP A 350 3.84 2.66 -4.05
C ASP A 350 5.34 2.88 -4.40
N GLY A 351 6.15 1.84 -4.21
CA GLY A 351 7.60 1.89 -4.38
C GLY A 351 8.20 0.70 -5.15
N GLU A 352 9.50 0.48 -4.97
CA GLU A 352 10.18 -0.73 -5.44
C GLU A 352 10.52 -1.66 -4.27
N ARG A 353 9.89 -2.83 -4.26
CA ARG A 353 10.20 -3.92 -3.32
C ARG A 353 11.70 -4.24 -3.31
N MET A 354 12.30 -4.17 -2.13
CA MET A 354 13.74 -4.33 -1.92
C MET A 354 14.02 -5.23 -0.73
N GLN A 355 14.83 -6.27 -0.94
CA GLN A 355 15.47 -7.01 0.15
C GLN A 355 16.86 -6.43 0.40
N MET A 356 17.19 -6.19 1.67
CA MET A 356 18.50 -5.70 2.09
C MET A 356 19.16 -6.76 2.96
N HIS A 357 20.37 -7.16 2.59
CA HIS A 357 21.21 -8.03 3.40
C HIS A 357 22.34 -7.19 3.97
N MET A 358 22.67 -7.41 5.24
CA MET A 358 23.82 -6.81 5.88
C MET A 358 24.57 -7.84 6.71
N MET A 359 25.89 -7.79 6.65
CA MET A 359 26.78 -8.63 7.46
C MET A 359 28.05 -7.89 7.86
N GLU A 360 28.67 -8.34 8.94
CA GLU A 360 30.02 -7.92 9.29
C GLU A 360 31.04 -8.45 8.27
N ASP A 361 31.89 -7.55 7.79
CA ASP A 361 32.94 -7.86 6.83
C ASP A 361 34.12 -6.90 7.05
N ALA A 362 35.22 -7.43 7.59
CA ALA A 362 36.44 -6.68 7.86
C ALA A 362 37.13 -6.16 6.59
N SER A 363 36.81 -6.71 5.40
CA SER A 363 37.37 -6.27 4.12
C SER A 363 36.72 -5.00 3.58
N ILE A 364 35.56 -4.58 4.12
CA ILE A 364 34.83 -3.38 3.68
C ILE A 364 35.07 -2.23 4.67
N SER A 365 35.30 -1.04 4.12
CA SER A 365 35.43 0.19 4.93
C SER A 365 34.14 0.46 5.71
N GLY A 366 34.26 0.52 7.04
CA GLY A 366 33.11 0.61 7.95
C GLY A 366 32.62 -0.73 8.52
N GLY A 367 33.27 -1.85 8.17
CA GLY A 367 33.10 -3.15 8.83
C GLY A 367 31.78 -3.87 8.56
N LYS A 368 30.89 -3.28 7.75
CA LYS A 368 29.59 -3.87 7.38
C LYS A 368 29.39 -3.79 5.87
N ARG A 369 29.11 -4.94 5.25
CA ARG A 369 28.75 -5.08 3.84
C ARG A 369 27.23 -5.07 3.69
N PHE A 370 26.73 -4.40 2.67
CA PHE A 370 25.33 -4.37 2.30
C PHE A 370 25.13 -4.91 0.89
N CYS A 371 24.00 -5.57 0.66
CA CYS A 371 23.53 -5.94 -0.67
C CYS A 371 22.02 -5.69 -0.80
N PHE A 372 21.61 -5.23 -1.99
CA PHE A 372 20.22 -4.86 -2.26
C PHE A 372 19.72 -5.59 -3.50
N TRP A 373 18.63 -6.35 -3.36
CA TRP A 373 17.98 -6.98 -4.51
C TRP A 373 16.51 -6.57 -4.63
N SER A 374 16.12 -6.25 -5.85
CA SER A 374 14.70 -6.05 -6.17
C SER A 374 13.93 -7.37 -6.14
N ARG A 375 12.60 -7.30 -6.12
CA ARG A 375 11.70 -8.46 -6.28
C ARG A 375 12.06 -9.42 -7.42
N LYS A 376 12.62 -8.91 -8.52
CA LYS A 376 13.03 -9.75 -9.67
C LYS A 376 14.45 -10.29 -9.54
N ALA A 377 15.06 -10.23 -8.36
CA ALA A 377 16.44 -10.61 -8.09
C ALA A 377 17.49 -9.81 -8.88
N LYS A 378 17.16 -8.58 -9.29
CA LYS A 378 18.15 -7.66 -9.87
C LYS A 378 18.89 -6.96 -8.74
N ASP A 379 20.22 -6.95 -8.83
CA ASP A 379 21.14 -6.29 -7.91
C ASP A 379 21.12 -4.76 -8.10
N TYR A 380 20.89 -4.05 -7.00
CA TYR A 380 20.89 -2.59 -6.90
C TYR A 380 21.93 -2.07 -5.88
N THR A 381 22.86 -2.92 -5.45
CA THR A 381 23.92 -2.56 -4.50
C THR A 381 24.77 -1.39 -5.01
N TYR A 382 25.04 -1.34 -6.32
CA TYR A 382 25.75 -0.23 -6.96
C TYR A 382 25.06 1.14 -6.81
N LEU A 383 23.74 1.14 -6.54
CA LEU A 383 22.93 2.35 -6.43
C LEU A 383 22.79 2.79 -4.98
N TYR A 384 22.50 1.86 -4.07
CA TYR A 384 22.23 2.17 -2.66
C TYR A 384 23.49 2.15 -1.78
N GLY A 385 24.54 1.48 -2.24
CA GLY A 385 25.87 1.41 -1.64
C GLY A 385 26.21 0.03 -1.08
N GLU A 386 27.50 -0.29 -1.05
CA GLU A 386 28.00 -1.60 -0.58
C GLU A 386 28.49 -1.58 0.88
N GLY A 387 28.71 -0.40 1.46
CA GLY A 387 29.25 -0.22 2.81
C GLY A 387 28.81 1.08 3.48
N LEU A 388 29.10 1.21 4.78
CA LEU A 388 28.75 2.41 5.57
C LEU A 388 29.59 3.64 5.21
N LYS A 389 30.80 3.44 4.67
CA LYS A 389 31.69 4.52 4.23
C LYS A 389 31.76 4.61 2.69
N ASP A 390 30.71 4.17 2.02
CA ASP A 390 30.60 4.28 0.56
C ASP A 390 30.05 5.66 0.18
N ASP A 391 30.96 6.55 -0.23
CA ASP A 391 30.63 7.91 -0.69
C ASP A 391 29.84 7.95 -2.00
N ARG A 392 29.60 6.81 -2.65
CA ARG A 392 28.71 6.68 -3.81
C ARG A 392 27.41 5.97 -3.46
N GLY A 393 27.20 5.49 -2.24
CA GLY A 393 25.95 4.83 -1.87
C GLY A 393 24.81 5.83 -1.62
N ALA A 394 23.68 5.74 -2.31
CA ALA A 394 22.57 6.68 -2.09
C ALA A 394 21.85 6.49 -0.73
N LEU A 395 22.12 5.39 -0.01
CA LEU A 395 21.45 5.07 1.25
C LEU A 395 22.41 4.61 2.36
N THR A 396 23.29 3.64 2.09
CA THR A 396 24.06 2.94 3.14
C THR A 396 24.93 3.85 4.00
N ARG A 397 25.44 4.95 3.43
CA ARG A 397 26.25 5.94 4.16
C ARG A 397 25.52 6.55 5.36
N HIS A 398 24.19 6.58 5.33
CA HIS A 398 23.35 7.14 6.39
C HIS A 398 22.97 6.10 7.45
N LEU A 399 23.31 4.82 7.26
CA LEU A 399 22.80 3.71 8.08
C LEU A 399 23.69 3.36 9.28
N GLY A 400 24.72 4.16 9.58
CA GLY A 400 25.68 3.86 10.65
C GLY A 400 25.04 3.68 12.04
N LYS A 401 23.92 4.36 12.31
CA LYS A 401 23.15 4.27 13.56
C LYS A 401 21.78 3.60 13.39
N ALA A 402 21.51 2.99 12.23
CA ALA A 402 20.19 2.43 11.92
C ALA A 402 19.87 1.13 12.68
N PHE A 403 20.88 0.44 13.21
CA PHE A 403 20.75 -0.89 13.82
C PHE A 403 21.16 -0.87 15.29
N ALA A 404 20.52 -1.71 16.10
CA ALA A 404 20.84 -1.86 17.52
C ALA A 404 22.26 -2.40 17.76
N ALA A 405 22.80 -2.08 18.94
CA ALA A 405 24.07 -2.64 19.42
C ALA A 405 23.94 -4.17 19.50
N GLY A 406 24.80 -4.88 18.78
CA GLY A 406 24.80 -6.35 18.70
C GLY A 406 24.23 -6.95 17.42
N VAL A 407 23.66 -6.15 16.50
CA VAL A 407 23.26 -6.65 15.17
C VAL A 407 24.49 -6.77 14.26
N ARG A 408 24.95 -8.02 14.05
CA ARG A 408 26.07 -8.39 13.18
C ARG A 408 25.63 -8.70 11.76
N ASN A 409 24.55 -9.45 11.62
CA ASN A 409 23.99 -9.77 10.32
C ASN A 409 22.45 -9.79 10.34
N ILE A 410 21.85 -9.38 9.22
CA ILE A 410 20.40 -9.21 9.10
C ILE A 410 19.93 -9.31 7.65
N ILE A 411 18.73 -9.85 7.45
CA ILE A 411 17.99 -9.78 6.18
C ILE A 411 16.69 -9.04 6.43
N LEU A 412 16.50 -7.92 5.74
CA LEU A 412 15.29 -7.10 5.79
C LEU A 412 14.52 -7.18 4.47
N ASP A 413 13.19 -7.18 4.57
CA ASP A 413 12.28 -7.07 3.43
C ASP A 413 11.45 -5.80 3.60
N GLY A 414 11.48 -4.94 2.59
CA GLY A 414 10.89 -3.61 2.63
C GLY A 414 10.52 -3.06 1.26
N GLU A 415 9.95 -1.87 1.25
CA GLU A 415 9.69 -1.10 0.04
C GLU A 415 10.63 0.11 0.01
N MET A 416 11.34 0.28 -1.10
CA MET A 416 12.14 1.48 -1.34
C MET A 416 11.26 2.52 -2.05
N ILE A 417 11.12 3.70 -1.46
CA ILE A 417 10.30 4.80 -1.96
C ILE A 417 11.14 6.06 -2.14
N THR A 418 10.67 6.98 -2.97
CA THR A 418 11.28 8.32 -3.08
C THR A 418 10.63 9.24 -2.07
N TRP A 419 11.44 9.89 -1.24
CA TRP A 419 11.02 10.87 -0.26
C TRP A 419 11.47 12.27 -0.70
N ASP A 420 10.54 13.21 -0.71
CA ASP A 420 10.86 14.63 -0.86
C ASP A 420 10.97 15.27 0.54
N PRO A 421 12.18 15.70 0.97
CA PRO A 421 12.37 16.31 2.27
C PRO A 421 11.81 17.73 2.36
N GLU A 422 11.58 18.45 1.25
CA GLU A 422 11.02 19.81 1.28
C GLU A 422 9.52 19.78 1.55
N THR A 423 8.80 18.90 0.85
CA THR A 423 7.34 18.76 1.01
C THR A 423 6.93 17.74 2.06
N ASP A 424 7.89 17.02 2.64
CA ASP A 424 7.73 15.90 3.57
C ASP A 424 6.69 14.88 3.07
N LYS A 425 6.82 14.49 1.80
CA LYS A 425 5.89 13.58 1.10
C LYS A 425 6.58 12.49 0.31
N ILE A 426 5.87 11.37 0.15
CA ILE A 426 6.24 10.30 -0.78
C ILE A 426 5.99 10.79 -2.21
N MET A 427 6.98 10.65 -3.08
CA MET A 427 6.82 10.99 -4.50
C MET A 427 6.24 9.81 -5.29
N GLN A 428 5.79 10.11 -6.51
CA GLN A 428 5.21 9.12 -7.42
C GLN A 428 6.22 8.03 -7.82
N PHE A 429 5.68 6.83 -8.09
CA PHE A 429 6.42 5.69 -8.61
C PHE A 429 7.24 6.04 -9.86
N GLY A 430 8.44 5.44 -9.98
CA GLY A 430 9.35 5.63 -11.11
C GLY A 430 10.39 6.75 -10.94
N THR A 431 10.27 7.57 -9.90
CA THR A 431 11.23 8.64 -9.56
C THR A 431 12.49 8.12 -8.84
N LEU A 432 12.44 6.91 -8.27
CA LEU A 432 13.43 6.39 -7.33
C LEU A 432 14.85 6.30 -7.90
N LYS A 433 15.00 5.80 -9.13
CA LYS A 433 16.32 5.69 -9.76
C LYS A 433 16.93 7.06 -10.02
N THR A 434 16.12 8.03 -10.44
CA THR A 434 16.56 9.40 -10.68
C THR A 434 16.98 10.07 -9.38
N ALA A 435 16.18 9.94 -8.33
CA ALA A 435 16.49 10.45 -7.00
C ALA A 435 17.78 9.84 -6.43
N ALA A 436 17.93 8.51 -6.50
CA ALA A 436 19.15 7.85 -6.05
C ALA A 436 20.39 8.31 -6.83
N LEU A 437 20.32 8.41 -8.16
CA LEU A 437 21.44 8.91 -8.98
C LEU A 437 21.76 10.38 -8.68
N ALA A 438 20.77 11.21 -8.35
CA ALA A 438 20.98 12.59 -7.94
C ALA A 438 21.71 12.65 -6.58
N GLU A 439 21.30 11.85 -5.61
CA GLU A 439 21.96 11.70 -4.30
C GLU A 439 23.42 11.24 -4.48
N GLN A 440 23.70 10.29 -5.39
CA GLN A 440 25.07 9.86 -5.68
C GLN A 440 25.94 10.99 -6.24
N LYS A 441 25.38 11.85 -7.08
CA LYS A 441 26.10 12.96 -7.73
C LYS A 441 26.35 14.13 -6.78
N ASN A 442 25.40 14.44 -5.90
CA ASN A 442 25.54 15.50 -4.92
C ASN A 442 25.09 15.03 -3.53
N PRO A 443 25.95 14.29 -2.81
CA PRO A 443 25.60 13.71 -1.51
C PRO A 443 25.37 14.71 -0.37
N TYR A 444 25.76 15.98 -0.58
CA TYR A 444 25.60 17.05 0.40
C TYR A 444 24.29 17.82 0.21
N ASN A 445 23.51 17.49 -0.82
CA ASN A 445 22.22 18.12 -1.08
C ASN A 445 21.14 17.52 -0.17
N ASN A 446 20.88 18.19 0.96
CA ASN A 446 19.87 17.73 1.91
C ASN A 446 18.42 18.10 1.51
N THR A 447 18.22 18.91 0.48
CA THR A 447 16.89 19.36 0.04
C THR A 447 16.35 18.57 -1.16
N GLY A 448 17.20 17.80 -1.83
CA GLY A 448 16.79 16.99 -2.98
C GLY A 448 15.96 15.75 -2.61
N PRO A 449 15.10 15.26 -3.53
CA PRO A 449 14.45 13.97 -3.37
C PRO A 449 15.44 12.83 -3.19
N ARG A 450 15.12 11.90 -2.28
CA ARG A 450 16.06 10.86 -1.86
C ARG A 450 15.41 9.50 -1.59
N PRO A 451 16.17 8.40 -1.61
CA PRO A 451 15.64 7.08 -1.25
C PRO A 451 15.30 6.96 0.25
N LEU A 452 14.14 6.39 0.55
CA LEU A 452 13.70 5.99 1.89
C LEU A 452 13.30 4.51 1.86
N PHE A 453 13.89 3.71 2.73
CA PHE A 453 13.59 2.29 2.87
C PHE A 453 12.60 2.04 4.00
N ARG A 454 11.37 1.64 3.66
CA ARG A 454 10.32 1.27 4.61
C ARG A 454 10.30 -0.24 4.79
N VAL A 455 10.71 -0.71 5.96
CA VAL A 455 10.91 -2.14 6.25
C VAL A 455 9.68 -2.71 6.96
N PHE A 456 9.02 -3.71 6.40
CA PHE A 456 7.85 -4.36 7.04
C PHE A 456 8.12 -5.80 7.48
N ASP A 457 9.30 -6.39 7.19
CA ASP A 457 9.65 -7.75 7.67
C ASP A 457 11.17 -7.93 7.89
N ILE A 458 11.52 -8.93 8.72
CA ILE A 458 12.89 -9.38 9.02
C ILE A 458 12.96 -10.89 8.89
N LEU A 459 13.91 -11.41 8.12
CA LEU A 459 13.95 -12.83 7.75
C LEU A 459 15.16 -13.57 8.31
N TYR A 460 16.15 -12.84 8.80
CA TYR A 460 17.38 -13.39 9.38
C TYR A 460 17.96 -12.37 10.35
N LEU A 461 18.46 -12.84 11.49
CA LEU A 461 19.12 -12.00 12.49
C LEU A 461 20.18 -12.81 13.24
N ASN A 462 21.42 -12.35 13.25
CA ASN A 462 22.54 -12.93 14.03
C ASN A 462 22.61 -14.47 13.94
N ASP A 463 22.75 -14.97 12.72
CA ASP A 463 22.87 -16.40 12.42
C ASP A 463 21.62 -17.25 12.66
N GLN A 464 20.47 -16.60 12.86
CA GLN A 464 19.17 -17.27 13.02
C GLN A 464 18.20 -16.90 11.89
N PRO A 465 17.75 -17.88 11.07
CA PRO A 465 16.69 -17.66 10.10
C PRO A 465 15.34 -17.51 10.80
N LEU A 466 14.64 -16.41 10.53
CA LEU A 466 13.38 -16.06 11.18
C LEU A 466 12.14 -16.45 10.36
N THR A 467 12.29 -16.99 9.15
CA THR A 467 11.17 -17.30 8.23
C THR A 467 10.11 -18.24 8.81
N ARG A 468 10.51 -19.14 9.72
CA ARG A 468 9.62 -20.10 10.41
C ARG A 468 8.84 -19.52 11.60
N TYR A 469 9.20 -18.32 12.05
CA TYR A 469 8.51 -17.65 13.14
C TYR A 469 7.27 -16.91 12.63
N THR A 470 6.34 -16.62 13.52
CA THR A 470 5.14 -15.85 13.18
C THR A 470 5.49 -14.42 12.76
N LEU A 471 4.67 -13.80 11.92
CA LEU A 471 4.86 -12.39 11.54
C LEU A 471 4.92 -11.49 12.78
N ARG A 472 4.15 -11.80 13.83
CA ARG A 472 4.19 -11.09 15.12
C ARG A 472 5.59 -11.15 15.76
N ASP A 473 6.19 -12.34 15.83
CA ASP A 473 7.54 -12.52 16.37
C ASP A 473 8.60 -11.82 15.53
N ARG A 474 8.50 -11.94 14.19
CA ARG A 474 9.43 -11.27 13.26
C ARG A 474 9.33 -9.75 13.41
N TYR A 475 8.14 -9.18 13.45
CA TYR A 475 7.97 -7.74 13.65
C TYR A 475 8.51 -7.25 14.99
N ASN A 476 8.34 -8.03 16.07
CA ASN A 476 8.94 -7.73 17.37
C ASN A 476 10.48 -7.74 17.32
N ALA A 477 11.07 -8.69 16.60
CA ALA A 477 12.51 -8.72 16.35
C ALA A 477 12.96 -7.52 15.49
N LEU A 478 12.19 -7.18 14.45
CA LEU A 478 12.45 -6.05 13.56
C LEU A 478 12.53 -4.73 14.33
N ARG A 479 11.53 -4.43 15.17
CA ARG A 479 11.50 -3.20 15.98
C ARG A 479 12.65 -3.09 16.97
N LYS A 480 13.18 -4.23 17.46
CA LYS A 480 14.34 -4.25 18.36
C LYS A 480 15.66 -4.14 17.60
N ALA A 481 15.76 -4.73 16.41
CA ALA A 481 16.98 -4.77 15.63
C ALA A 481 17.23 -3.48 14.82
N VAL A 482 16.16 -2.83 14.34
CA VAL A 482 16.22 -1.62 13.51
C VAL A 482 15.74 -0.43 14.32
N ILE A 483 16.68 0.40 14.77
CA ILE A 483 16.41 1.68 15.44
C ILE A 483 15.80 2.68 14.43
N GLY A 484 16.24 2.59 13.18
CA GLY A 484 15.82 3.49 12.11
C GLY A 484 16.64 4.77 12.03
N VAL A 485 16.58 5.42 10.88
CA VAL A 485 17.11 6.76 10.64
C VAL A 485 16.03 7.51 9.89
N HIS A 486 15.53 8.59 10.50
CA HIS A 486 14.37 9.32 10.00
C HIS A 486 14.51 9.68 8.52
N ARG A 487 13.47 9.35 7.73
CA ARG A 487 13.39 9.52 6.27
C ARG A 487 14.56 8.92 5.49
N ARG A 488 15.24 7.91 6.04
CA ARG A 488 16.25 7.08 5.34
C ARG A 488 15.93 5.58 5.45
N ILE A 489 15.74 5.08 6.67
CA ILE A 489 15.27 3.72 6.92
C ILE A 489 14.32 3.74 8.11
N GLU A 490 13.11 3.24 7.91
CA GLU A 490 12.06 3.29 8.92
C GLU A 490 11.30 1.97 8.94
N VAL A 491 10.96 1.49 10.13
CA VAL A 491 10.04 0.35 10.26
C VAL A 491 8.66 0.81 9.77
N HIS A 492 8.05 0.01 8.90
CA HIS A 492 6.72 0.27 8.40
C HIS A 492 5.70 -0.13 9.47
N GLU A 493 4.83 0.81 9.82
CA GLU A 493 3.85 0.62 10.88
C GLU A 493 2.65 -0.21 10.40
N HIS A 494 1.98 -0.87 11.34
CA HIS A 494 0.74 -1.59 11.10
C HIS A 494 -0.31 -1.18 12.12
N GLU A 495 -1.58 -1.32 11.75
CA GLU A 495 -2.71 -1.18 12.66
C GLU A 495 -3.32 -2.56 12.93
N ALA A 496 -3.44 -2.92 14.21
CA ALA A 496 -4.09 -4.15 14.63
C ALA A 496 -5.62 -3.96 14.66
N ALA A 497 -6.35 -4.86 14.00
CA ALA A 497 -7.81 -4.82 13.91
C ALA A 497 -8.41 -6.19 14.19
N THR A 498 -9.65 -6.20 14.69
CA THR A 498 -10.43 -7.42 14.97
C THR A 498 -11.78 -7.46 14.24
N SER A 499 -12.15 -6.38 13.54
CA SER A 499 -13.39 -6.26 12.77
C SER A 499 -13.12 -5.68 11.39
N ALA A 500 -13.80 -6.23 10.39
CA ALA A 500 -13.74 -5.77 9.00
C ALA A 500 -14.10 -4.28 8.84
N ASP A 501 -14.88 -3.71 9.76
CA ASP A 501 -15.26 -2.29 9.79
C ASP A 501 -14.04 -1.34 9.89
N ALA A 502 -12.89 -1.83 10.37
CA ALA A 502 -11.65 -1.05 10.44
C ALA A 502 -10.99 -0.82 9.07
N ILE A 503 -11.28 -1.66 8.06
CA ILE A 503 -10.61 -1.62 6.75
C ILE A 503 -11.02 -0.36 5.98
N GLU A 504 -12.30 -0.03 5.98
CA GLU A 504 -12.82 1.06 5.15
C GLU A 504 -12.31 2.46 5.56
N PRO A 505 -12.31 2.86 6.84
CA PRO A 505 -11.75 4.15 7.26
C PRO A 505 -10.27 4.30 6.89
N LEU A 506 -9.48 3.23 7.08
CA LEU A 506 -8.06 3.23 6.72
C LEU A 506 -7.86 3.28 5.21
N LEU A 507 -8.70 2.59 4.44
CA LEU A 507 -8.66 2.63 2.98
C LEU A 507 -8.98 4.04 2.47
N ARG A 508 -9.95 4.73 3.06
CA ARG A 508 -10.27 6.13 2.76
C ARG A 508 -9.11 7.06 3.07
N LYS A 509 -8.45 6.87 4.21
CA LYS A 509 -7.26 7.65 4.60
C LYS A 509 -6.14 7.52 3.57
N VAL A 510 -5.75 6.29 3.21
CA VAL A 510 -4.65 6.06 2.26
C VAL A 510 -4.98 6.56 0.84
N VAL A 511 -6.26 6.55 0.46
CA VAL A 511 -6.71 7.15 -0.81
C VAL A 511 -6.60 8.68 -0.79
N ALA A 512 -6.99 9.33 0.30
CA ALA A 512 -6.83 10.78 0.47
C ALA A 512 -5.35 11.20 0.46
N GLU A 513 -4.47 10.36 0.99
CA GLU A 513 -3.01 10.53 0.97
C GLU A 513 -2.37 10.09 -0.36
N ALA A 514 -3.18 9.74 -1.38
CA ALA A 514 -2.77 9.32 -2.72
C ALA A 514 -1.88 8.06 -2.80
N SER A 515 -1.96 7.20 -1.79
CA SER A 515 -1.26 5.89 -1.70
C SER A 515 -1.98 4.78 -2.50
N GLU A 516 -1.35 3.61 -2.67
CA GLU A 516 -1.84 2.56 -3.59
C GLU A 516 -3.04 1.75 -3.02
N GLY A 517 -3.15 1.64 -1.71
CA GLY A 517 -4.18 0.84 -1.03
C GLY A 517 -3.69 0.30 0.33
N LEU A 518 -4.18 -0.89 0.72
CA LEU A 518 -3.80 -1.55 1.96
C LEU A 518 -3.28 -2.97 1.71
N VAL A 519 -2.53 -3.50 2.67
CA VAL A 519 -2.18 -4.92 2.78
C VAL A 519 -2.68 -5.43 4.12
N LEU A 520 -3.59 -6.39 4.10
CA LEU A 520 -4.02 -7.12 5.29
C LEU A 520 -3.10 -8.31 5.49
N LYS A 521 -2.62 -8.52 6.72
CA LYS A 521 -1.73 -9.61 7.06
C LYS A 521 -2.24 -10.41 8.25
N ASN A 522 -2.04 -11.72 8.17
CA ASN A 522 -2.21 -12.64 9.27
C ASN A 522 -0.97 -12.59 10.19
N PRO A 523 -1.05 -12.07 11.43
CA PRO A 523 0.09 -12.00 12.35
C PRO A 523 0.63 -13.37 12.76
N ARG A 524 -0.17 -14.43 12.63
CA ARG A 524 0.21 -15.83 12.93
C ARG A 524 1.00 -16.49 11.79
N SER A 525 1.15 -15.81 10.65
CA SER A 525 1.72 -16.42 9.43
C SER A 525 3.25 -16.51 9.45
N MET A 526 3.77 -17.65 8.99
CA MET A 526 5.18 -17.79 8.62
C MET A 526 5.47 -17.11 7.28
N TYR A 527 6.74 -16.74 7.06
CA TYR A 527 7.16 -16.19 5.77
C TYR A 527 7.30 -17.31 4.73
N ARG A 528 6.61 -17.21 3.60
CA ARG A 528 6.63 -18.21 2.52
C ARG A 528 7.15 -17.62 1.21
N LEU A 529 8.33 -18.09 0.81
CA LEU A 529 9.01 -17.66 -0.41
C LEU A 529 8.16 -17.92 -1.67
N ASN A 530 8.15 -16.95 -2.59
CA ASN A 530 7.44 -17.00 -3.87
C ASN A 530 5.98 -17.46 -3.80
N SER A 531 5.35 -17.31 -2.64
CA SER A 531 4.00 -17.81 -2.38
C SER A 531 2.98 -16.70 -2.51
N ARG A 532 1.82 -17.03 -3.07
CA ARG A 532 0.60 -16.24 -3.00
C ARG A 532 -0.43 -17.05 -2.22
N ASN A 533 -0.65 -16.67 -0.98
CA ASN A 533 -1.52 -17.37 -0.04
C ASN A 533 -2.46 -16.37 0.65
N ASP A 534 -3.39 -16.91 1.41
CA ASP A 534 -4.36 -16.14 2.20
C ASP A 534 -3.77 -15.58 3.51
N ASP A 535 -2.45 -15.49 3.62
CA ASP A 535 -1.79 -14.86 4.76
C ASP A 535 -1.63 -13.36 4.54
N TRP A 536 -1.37 -12.93 3.29
CA TRP A 536 -1.19 -11.53 2.92
C TRP A 536 -2.17 -11.19 1.79
N LEU A 537 -3.11 -10.30 2.04
CA LEU A 537 -4.15 -9.89 1.09
C LEU A 537 -3.98 -8.42 0.75
N LYS A 538 -4.00 -8.07 -0.54
CA LYS A 538 -3.98 -6.65 -0.94
C LYS A 538 -5.40 -6.14 -1.16
N VAL A 539 -5.72 -5.02 -0.52
CA VAL A 539 -6.99 -4.30 -0.69
C VAL A 539 -6.70 -3.06 -1.49
N LYS A 540 -7.41 -2.90 -2.59
CA LYS A 540 -7.28 -1.75 -3.47
C LYS A 540 -8.43 -0.75 -3.28
N PRO A 541 -8.26 0.53 -3.64
CA PRO A 541 -9.34 1.50 -3.61
C PRO A 541 -10.58 1.06 -4.41
N GLU A 542 -10.39 0.20 -5.42
CA GLU A 542 -11.45 -0.35 -6.26
C GLU A 542 -12.53 -1.15 -5.49
N TYR A 543 -12.20 -1.66 -4.29
CA TYR A 543 -13.14 -2.37 -3.41
C TYR A 543 -14.12 -1.45 -2.70
N MET A 544 -13.85 -0.15 -2.67
CA MET A 544 -14.87 0.82 -2.28
C MET A 544 -15.90 0.86 -3.39
N THR A 545 -16.91 0.00 -3.31
CA THR A 545 -18.07 0.01 -4.20
C THR A 545 -18.74 1.38 -4.25
N GLU A 546 -18.50 2.22 -3.23
CA GLU A 546 -19.12 3.53 -3.03
C GLU A 546 -18.24 4.74 -3.39
N PHE A 547 -16.94 4.57 -3.73
CA PHE A 547 -16.08 5.74 -4.02
C PHE A 547 -15.43 5.68 -5.40
N GLY A 548 -15.70 6.74 -6.17
CA GLY A 548 -15.33 6.96 -7.56
C GLY A 548 -16.58 7.12 -8.40
N GLU A 549 -16.88 8.36 -8.80
CA GLU A 549 -17.95 8.62 -9.75
C GLU A 549 -17.64 7.89 -11.05
N SER A 550 -18.66 7.26 -11.60
CA SER A 550 -18.54 6.50 -12.82
C SER A 550 -18.65 7.46 -13.99
N LEU A 551 -17.61 7.48 -14.81
CA LEU A 551 -17.47 8.38 -15.93
C LEU A 551 -17.93 7.67 -17.19
N ASP A 552 -19.04 8.12 -17.75
CA ASP A 552 -19.56 7.63 -19.02
C ASP A 552 -18.86 8.37 -20.16
N CYS A 553 -17.76 7.82 -20.67
CA CYS A 553 -16.95 8.48 -21.68
C CYS A 553 -17.11 7.83 -23.06
N VAL A 554 -17.00 8.66 -24.11
CA VAL A 554 -17.09 8.22 -25.49
C VAL A 554 -15.74 7.65 -25.90
N VAL A 555 -15.72 6.48 -26.55
CA VAL A 555 -14.50 5.95 -27.15
C VAL A 555 -14.21 6.69 -28.45
N ILE A 556 -12.99 7.18 -28.61
CA ILE A 556 -12.56 7.97 -29.79
C ILE A 556 -11.41 7.32 -30.55
N GLY A 557 -10.73 6.35 -29.94
CA GLY A 557 -9.60 5.64 -30.55
C GLY A 557 -9.36 4.26 -29.97
N GLY A 558 -8.58 3.46 -30.68
CA GLY A 558 -8.22 2.10 -30.30
C GLY A 558 -6.74 1.82 -30.52
N TYR A 559 -6.20 0.90 -29.72
CA TYR A 559 -4.83 0.40 -29.82
C TYR A 559 -4.84 -1.12 -29.93
N TYR A 560 -4.03 -1.65 -30.85
CA TYR A 560 -3.89 -3.09 -31.02
C TYR A 560 -3.09 -3.71 -29.88
N GLY A 561 -3.61 -4.83 -29.40
CA GLY A 561 -2.99 -5.59 -28.32
C GLY A 561 -1.78 -6.40 -28.78
N SER A 562 -1.11 -6.99 -27.81
CA SER A 562 -0.01 -7.92 -28.03
C SER A 562 -0.31 -9.29 -27.40
N GLY A 563 0.43 -10.31 -27.83
CA GLY A 563 0.29 -11.67 -27.30
C GLY A 563 -1.10 -12.27 -27.56
N LYS A 564 -1.81 -12.69 -26.50
CA LYS A 564 -3.16 -13.27 -26.60
C LYS A 564 -4.21 -12.30 -27.15
N ARG A 565 -3.94 -10.99 -27.05
CA ARG A 565 -4.79 -9.92 -27.59
C ARG A 565 -4.21 -9.33 -28.88
N GLY A 566 -3.33 -10.06 -29.55
CA GLY A 566 -2.78 -9.67 -30.84
C GLY A 566 -3.85 -9.63 -31.93
N GLY A 567 -3.79 -8.61 -32.79
CA GLY A 567 -4.75 -8.43 -33.91
C GLY A 567 -6.14 -7.96 -33.49
N ILE A 568 -6.35 -7.66 -32.21
CA ILE A 568 -7.60 -7.09 -31.70
C ILE A 568 -7.30 -5.78 -30.98
N LEU A 569 -8.26 -4.84 -30.98
CA LEU A 569 -8.15 -3.64 -30.15
C LEU A 569 -8.28 -4.04 -28.69
N SER A 570 -7.21 -3.83 -27.91
CA SER A 570 -7.17 -4.25 -26.51
C SER A 570 -7.30 -3.10 -25.51
N THR A 571 -6.98 -1.90 -25.99
CA THR A 571 -6.97 -0.66 -25.22
C THR A 571 -7.71 0.40 -26.04
N TYR A 572 -8.50 1.22 -25.37
CA TYR A 572 -9.30 2.27 -26.00
C TYR A 572 -8.89 3.64 -25.46
N LEU A 573 -8.89 4.63 -26.34
CA LEU A 573 -8.76 6.05 -26.01
C LEU A 573 -10.17 6.59 -25.77
N CYS A 574 -10.40 7.15 -24.59
CA CYS A 574 -11.67 7.76 -24.21
C CYS A 574 -11.57 9.28 -24.26
N GLY A 575 -12.66 9.92 -24.67
CA GLY A 575 -12.78 11.38 -24.72
C GLY A 575 -14.08 11.90 -24.13
N LEU A 576 -14.09 13.21 -23.89
CA LEU A 576 -15.24 13.99 -23.45
C LEU A 576 -15.83 14.75 -24.64
N ARG A 577 -17.16 14.83 -24.75
CA ARG A 577 -17.79 15.64 -25.79
C ARG A 577 -17.56 17.13 -25.54
N VAL A 578 -17.60 17.93 -26.61
CA VAL A 578 -17.70 19.39 -26.51
C VAL A 578 -18.87 19.82 -25.61
N SER A 579 -18.70 20.94 -24.92
CA SER A 579 -19.80 21.61 -24.21
C SER A 579 -20.54 22.59 -25.12
N GLU A 580 -21.72 23.05 -24.71
CA GLU A 580 -22.48 24.07 -25.46
C GLU A 580 -21.65 25.33 -25.75
N ASN A 581 -20.78 25.73 -24.82
CA ASN A 581 -19.90 26.89 -25.00
C ASN A 581 -18.92 26.69 -26.15
N HIS A 582 -18.38 25.49 -26.31
CA HIS A 582 -17.50 25.15 -27.44
C HIS A 582 -18.28 25.15 -28.76
N ILE A 583 -19.51 24.65 -28.75
CA ILE A 583 -20.39 24.66 -29.94
C ILE A 583 -20.71 26.10 -30.36
N LYS A 584 -21.05 26.98 -29.40
CA LYS A 584 -21.26 28.42 -29.64
C LYS A 584 -20.00 29.12 -30.15
N ALA A 585 -18.82 28.65 -29.74
CA ALA A 585 -17.53 29.12 -30.23
C ALA A 585 -17.13 28.53 -31.61
N GLY A 586 -18.02 27.76 -32.26
CA GLY A 586 -17.81 27.21 -33.61
C GLY A 586 -17.19 25.82 -33.66
N ALA A 587 -17.07 25.10 -32.54
CA ALA A 587 -16.64 23.71 -32.55
C ALA A 587 -17.73 22.79 -33.14
N ASN A 588 -17.32 21.76 -33.87
CA ASN A 588 -18.25 20.72 -34.35
C ASN A 588 -18.94 20.04 -33.13
N PRO A 589 -20.28 19.91 -33.10
CA PRO A 589 -21.00 19.22 -32.02
C PRO A 589 -20.56 17.78 -31.77
N GLU A 590 -20.03 17.10 -32.79
CA GLU A 590 -19.50 15.74 -32.67
C GLU A 590 -18.09 15.69 -32.08
N LYS A 591 -17.44 16.83 -31.89
CA LYS A 591 -16.04 16.89 -31.48
C LYS A 591 -15.87 16.40 -30.04
N CYS A 592 -14.83 15.61 -29.83
CA CYS A 592 -14.46 15.07 -28.52
C CYS A 592 -12.99 15.38 -28.18
N PHE A 593 -12.72 15.70 -26.92
CA PHE A 593 -11.39 15.92 -26.39
C PHE A 593 -10.87 14.67 -25.69
N SER A 594 -9.67 14.21 -26.04
CA SER A 594 -9.04 13.06 -25.38
C SER A 594 -8.81 13.29 -23.88
N LEU A 595 -9.07 12.27 -23.07
CA LEU A 595 -8.95 12.34 -21.61
C LEU A 595 -8.07 11.24 -21.00
N PHE A 596 -8.30 9.97 -21.35
CA PHE A 596 -7.55 8.84 -20.77
C PHE A 596 -7.58 7.60 -21.66
N LYS A 597 -6.72 6.62 -21.34
CA LYS A 597 -6.70 5.30 -21.97
C LYS A 597 -7.13 4.21 -20.98
N VAL A 598 -7.88 3.23 -21.48
CA VAL A 598 -8.31 2.08 -20.68
C VAL A 598 -8.16 0.77 -21.45
N GLY A 599 -7.51 -0.22 -20.83
CA GLY A 599 -7.29 -1.56 -21.43
C GLY A 599 -7.46 -2.72 -20.45
N GLY A 600 -7.93 -2.42 -19.23
CA GLY A 600 -8.18 -3.39 -18.17
C GLY A 600 -9.63 -3.31 -17.68
N GLY A 601 -10.20 -4.47 -17.33
CA GLY A 601 -11.58 -4.63 -16.88
C GLY A 601 -12.51 -5.33 -17.88
N PHE A 602 -12.12 -5.42 -19.15
CA PHE A 602 -12.92 -6.06 -20.20
C PHE A 602 -12.90 -7.59 -20.12
N SER A 603 -14.09 -8.19 -20.18
CA SER A 603 -14.30 -9.63 -20.41
C SER A 603 -14.11 -9.99 -21.89
N VAL A 604 -14.10 -11.29 -22.21
CA VAL A 604 -14.00 -11.75 -23.60
C VAL A 604 -15.25 -11.37 -24.38
N GLU A 605 -16.39 -11.43 -23.69
CA GLU A 605 -17.72 -11.06 -24.17
C GLU A 605 -17.80 -9.56 -24.50
N ASP A 606 -17.23 -8.69 -23.64
CA ASP A 606 -17.17 -7.24 -23.91
C ASP A 606 -16.41 -6.93 -25.20
N TYR A 607 -15.27 -7.58 -25.44
CA TYR A 607 -14.49 -7.40 -26.66
C TYR A 607 -15.27 -7.87 -27.90
N ALA A 608 -16.00 -8.98 -27.79
CA ALA A 608 -16.82 -9.49 -28.89
C ALA A 608 -17.97 -8.51 -29.22
N GLU A 609 -18.62 -7.96 -28.20
CA GLU A 609 -19.69 -6.98 -28.35
C GLU A 609 -19.20 -5.68 -28.98
N ILE A 610 -18.09 -5.12 -28.47
CA ILE A 610 -17.49 -3.91 -29.03
C ILE A 610 -17.14 -4.13 -30.50
N ARG A 611 -16.55 -5.29 -30.83
CA ARG A 611 -16.24 -5.63 -32.22
C ARG A 611 -17.50 -5.69 -33.06
N HIS A 612 -18.56 -6.35 -32.61
CA HIS A 612 -19.81 -6.43 -33.34
C HIS A 612 -20.41 -5.05 -33.63
N HIS A 613 -20.38 -4.15 -32.65
CA HIS A 613 -20.92 -2.79 -32.80
C HIS A 613 -20.06 -1.87 -33.68
N THR A 614 -18.73 -2.06 -33.66
CA THR A 614 -17.76 -1.17 -34.31
C THR A 614 -17.16 -1.74 -35.59
N ASP A 615 -17.66 -2.88 -36.07
CA ASP A 615 -17.14 -3.54 -37.27
C ASP A 615 -17.24 -2.62 -38.50
N GLY A 616 -16.14 -2.53 -39.26
CA GLY A 616 -16.03 -1.64 -40.43
C GLY A 616 -16.04 -0.13 -40.15
N LYS A 617 -16.12 0.33 -38.90
CA LYS A 617 -16.21 1.76 -38.54
C LYS A 617 -14.88 2.41 -38.13
N TRP A 618 -13.87 1.59 -37.81
CA TRP A 618 -12.53 2.05 -37.46
C TRP A 618 -11.77 2.56 -38.68
N LYS A 619 -11.04 3.66 -38.51
CA LYS A 619 -10.23 4.32 -39.53
C LYS A 619 -8.80 4.43 -39.04
N ASP A 620 -7.84 4.24 -39.93
CA ASP A 620 -6.42 4.37 -39.59
C ASP A 620 -6.11 5.81 -39.16
N TRP A 621 -5.23 5.93 -38.15
CA TRP A 621 -4.75 7.24 -37.71
C TRP A 621 -3.66 7.74 -38.66
N ASP A 622 -3.92 8.86 -39.35
CA ASP A 622 -2.92 9.56 -40.17
C ASP A 622 -2.41 10.83 -39.46
N PRO A 623 -1.13 10.88 -39.02
CA PRO A 623 -0.55 12.06 -38.42
C PRO A 623 -0.50 13.29 -39.34
N LYS A 624 -0.47 13.10 -40.66
CA LYS A 624 -0.46 14.20 -41.64
C LYS A 624 -1.85 14.77 -41.88
N LYS A 625 -2.89 13.96 -41.65
CA LYS A 625 -4.30 14.34 -41.80
C LYS A 625 -5.10 13.88 -40.57
N PRO A 626 -4.79 14.43 -39.38
CA PRO A 626 -5.48 14.04 -38.16
C PRO A 626 -6.96 14.47 -38.23
N PRO A 627 -7.90 13.71 -37.64
CA PRO A 627 -9.33 13.99 -37.65
C PRO A 627 -9.71 15.13 -36.68
N ASN A 628 -9.04 16.28 -36.78
CA ASN A 628 -9.17 17.43 -35.88
C ASN A 628 -10.59 18.02 -35.80
N GLU A 629 -11.40 17.77 -36.83
CA GLU A 629 -12.83 18.12 -36.85
C GLU A 629 -13.62 17.36 -35.77
N TYR A 630 -13.25 16.11 -35.48
CA TYR A 630 -13.97 15.22 -34.58
C TYR A 630 -13.23 14.89 -33.30
N ILE A 631 -11.89 14.91 -33.30
CA ILE A 631 -11.06 14.48 -32.18
C ILE A 631 -9.96 15.49 -31.93
N GLU A 632 -9.85 15.94 -30.69
CA GLU A 632 -8.72 16.76 -30.23
C GLU A 632 -7.80 15.94 -29.32
N LEU A 633 -6.51 15.90 -29.69
CA LEU A 633 -5.43 15.31 -28.91
C LEU A 633 -4.55 16.40 -28.30
N ALA A 634 -3.70 16.04 -27.34
CA ALA A 634 -2.70 16.97 -26.80
C ALA A 634 -1.81 17.57 -27.88
N HIS A 635 -1.34 18.80 -27.65
CA HIS A 635 -0.37 19.47 -28.49
C HIS A 635 0.87 18.57 -28.69
N GLY A 636 1.28 18.39 -29.96
CA GLY A 636 2.39 17.50 -30.32
C GLY A 636 2.05 16.01 -30.45
N PHE A 637 0.77 15.62 -30.32
CA PHE A 637 0.31 14.22 -30.45
C PHE A 637 1.02 13.24 -29.49
N ALA A 638 1.23 13.67 -28.25
CA ALA A 638 1.94 12.89 -27.23
C ALA A 638 1.36 11.48 -27.05
N GLU A 639 0.03 11.33 -27.09
CA GLU A 639 -0.66 10.04 -27.04
C GLU A 639 -1.63 9.91 -28.22
N LYS A 640 -1.26 9.08 -29.21
CA LYS A 640 -1.99 8.88 -30.47
C LYS A 640 -2.49 7.45 -30.60
N PRO A 641 -3.75 7.22 -31.01
CA PRO A 641 -4.27 5.87 -31.19
C PRO A 641 -3.76 5.23 -32.49
N ASP A 642 -3.84 3.90 -32.60
CA ASP A 642 -3.52 3.18 -33.85
C ASP A 642 -4.63 3.40 -34.88
N VAL A 643 -5.88 3.39 -34.42
CA VAL A 643 -7.09 3.66 -35.20
C VAL A 643 -8.01 4.60 -34.45
N TRP A 644 -8.80 5.39 -35.16
CA TRP A 644 -9.84 6.23 -34.59
C TRP A 644 -11.23 5.83 -35.12
N ILE A 645 -12.25 6.25 -34.39
CA ILE A 645 -13.63 6.07 -34.77
C ILE A 645 -14.34 7.42 -34.67
N ARG A 646 -15.21 7.72 -35.61
CA ARG A 646 -16.02 8.94 -35.53
C ARG A 646 -16.94 8.82 -34.31
N PRO A 647 -17.04 9.83 -33.42
CA PRO A 647 -17.80 9.71 -32.18
C PRO A 647 -19.23 9.19 -32.37
N LYS A 648 -19.92 9.63 -33.43
CA LYS A 648 -21.27 9.16 -33.75
C LYS A 648 -21.43 7.66 -34.00
N ASP A 649 -20.38 7.03 -34.53
CA ASP A 649 -20.34 5.61 -34.88
C ASP A 649 -19.77 4.76 -33.73
N SER A 650 -19.35 5.42 -32.65
CA SER A 650 -18.68 4.84 -31.51
C SER A 650 -19.67 4.38 -30.42
N PHE A 651 -19.14 4.03 -29.26
CA PHE A 651 -19.87 3.56 -28.10
C PHE A 651 -19.42 4.29 -26.84
N VAL A 652 -20.28 4.27 -25.82
CA VAL A 652 -19.98 4.81 -24.50
C VAL A 652 -19.60 3.68 -23.56
N LEU A 653 -18.53 3.88 -22.81
CA LEU A 653 -18.14 2.98 -21.73
C LEU A 653 -18.18 3.72 -20.40
N GLU A 654 -18.50 2.96 -19.35
CA GLU A 654 -18.42 3.45 -17.98
C GLU A 654 -17.05 3.09 -17.42
N ALA A 655 -16.27 4.12 -17.09
CA ALA A 655 -14.97 3.98 -16.46
C ALA A 655 -15.00 4.47 -15.02
N LYS A 656 -14.30 3.76 -14.14
CA LYS A 656 -14.06 4.18 -12.76
C LYS A 656 -12.60 4.55 -12.61
N ALA A 657 -12.32 5.66 -11.93
CA ALA A 657 -10.97 6.13 -11.66
C ALA A 657 -10.80 6.47 -10.18
N SER A 658 -9.55 6.46 -9.70
CA SER A 658 -9.26 6.81 -8.30
C SER A 658 -9.24 8.32 -8.06
N SER A 659 -8.70 9.08 -9.01
CA SER A 659 -8.56 10.53 -8.92
C SER A 659 -8.26 11.13 -10.30
N VAL A 660 -8.30 12.46 -10.40
CA VAL A 660 -7.87 13.24 -11.57
C VAL A 660 -6.51 13.86 -11.26
N GLY A 661 -5.57 13.80 -12.20
CA GLY A 661 -4.22 14.39 -12.06
C GLY A 661 -3.77 15.13 -13.32
N PRO A 662 -2.81 16.07 -13.21
CA PRO A 662 -2.28 16.80 -14.36
C PRO A 662 -1.57 15.86 -15.34
N SER A 663 -1.72 16.11 -16.64
CA SER A 663 -1.07 15.34 -17.70
C SER A 663 -1.03 16.13 -19.01
N ASP A 664 0.16 16.22 -19.59
CA ASP A 664 0.41 16.80 -20.91
C ASP A 664 0.11 15.83 -22.07
N GLN A 665 -0.25 14.58 -21.77
CA GLN A 665 -0.49 13.54 -22.78
C GLN A 665 -1.86 13.64 -23.44
N PHE A 666 -2.82 14.31 -22.80
CA PHE A 666 -4.22 14.40 -23.22
C PHE A 666 -4.66 15.84 -23.42
N ALA A 667 -5.67 16.07 -24.25
CA ALA A 667 -6.01 17.40 -24.77
C ALA A 667 -6.31 18.45 -23.69
N LEU A 668 -6.86 18.04 -22.55
CA LEU A 668 -7.32 18.94 -21.51
C LEU A 668 -6.28 19.26 -20.43
N GLY A 669 -5.04 18.75 -20.54
CA GLY A 669 -3.98 19.01 -19.55
C GLY A 669 -4.12 18.20 -18.25
N PHE A 670 -5.05 17.25 -18.21
CA PHE A 670 -5.27 16.34 -17.09
C PHE A 670 -5.76 14.97 -17.58
N THR A 671 -5.65 13.96 -16.73
CA THR A 671 -6.10 12.59 -16.99
C THR A 671 -6.61 11.91 -15.73
N LEU A 672 -7.16 10.72 -15.89
CA LEU A 672 -7.63 9.87 -14.80
C LEU A 672 -6.50 8.97 -14.28
N ARG A 673 -6.36 8.85 -12.97
CA ARG A 673 -5.48 7.87 -12.33
C ARG A 673 -6.21 6.53 -12.18
N PHE A 674 -5.54 5.46 -12.60
CA PHE A 674 -6.03 4.08 -12.58
C PHE A 674 -7.43 3.85 -13.20
N PRO A 675 -7.70 4.36 -14.42
CA PRO A 675 -8.98 4.13 -15.05
C PRO A 675 -9.21 2.64 -15.32
N ARG A 676 -10.39 2.14 -14.95
CA ARG A 676 -10.85 0.76 -15.15
C ARG A 676 -12.19 0.77 -15.86
N PHE A 677 -12.32 -0.11 -16.85
CA PHE A 677 -13.62 -0.39 -17.46
C PHE A 677 -14.51 -1.06 -16.41
N ARG A 678 -15.73 -0.53 -16.26
CA ARG A 678 -16.75 -1.09 -15.37
C ARG A 678 -17.82 -1.83 -16.16
N LYS A 679 -18.40 -1.16 -17.17
CA LYS A 679 -19.40 -1.76 -18.06
C LYS A 679 -19.50 -1.00 -19.38
N LEU A 680 -20.02 -1.69 -20.39
CA LEU A 680 -20.41 -1.08 -21.65
C LEU A 680 -21.81 -0.46 -21.50
N ARG A 681 -21.96 0.83 -21.81
CA ARG A 681 -23.24 1.55 -21.68
C ARG A 681 -24.06 1.39 -22.95
N LYS A 682 -24.66 0.21 -23.12
CA LYS A 682 -25.56 -0.10 -24.25
C LYS A 682 -26.82 0.78 -24.27
N ASP A 683 -27.17 1.33 -23.12
CA ASP A 683 -28.27 2.25 -22.92
C ASP A 683 -27.96 3.68 -23.38
N LYS A 684 -26.70 4.00 -23.68
CA LYS A 684 -26.25 5.35 -24.06
C LYS A 684 -25.65 5.40 -25.45
N SER A 685 -26.08 6.40 -26.22
CA SER A 685 -25.42 6.82 -27.45
C SER A 685 -24.29 7.82 -27.16
N TRP A 686 -23.46 8.08 -28.16
CA TRP A 686 -22.27 8.93 -28.05
C TRP A 686 -22.58 10.36 -27.55
N ASP A 687 -23.72 10.93 -27.95
CA ASP A 687 -24.20 12.27 -27.57
C ASP A 687 -24.64 12.35 -26.11
N GLN A 688 -24.94 11.21 -25.49
CA GLN A 688 -25.24 11.07 -24.06
C GLN A 688 -24.00 10.76 -23.21
N GLY A 689 -22.81 10.71 -23.83
CA GLY A 689 -21.53 10.65 -23.13
C GLY A 689 -21.26 11.91 -22.31
N LEU A 690 -20.24 11.88 -21.46
CA LEU A 690 -19.89 13.00 -20.59
C LEU A 690 -19.22 14.15 -21.36
N SER A 691 -19.67 15.38 -21.14
CA SER A 691 -19.06 16.59 -21.70
C SER A 691 -17.94 17.16 -20.86
N VAL A 692 -17.13 18.04 -21.47
CA VAL A 692 -16.10 18.80 -20.76
C VAL A 692 -16.71 19.60 -19.59
N GLN A 693 -17.87 20.24 -19.78
CA GLN A 693 -18.50 21.04 -18.73
C GLN A 693 -19.00 20.17 -17.58
N GLU A 694 -19.75 19.11 -17.88
CA GLU A 694 -20.24 18.20 -16.84
C GLU A 694 -19.09 17.54 -16.09
N PHE A 695 -17.99 17.19 -16.77
CA PHE A 695 -16.80 16.67 -16.11
C PHE A 695 -16.15 17.69 -15.18
N GLN A 696 -16.08 18.96 -15.57
CA GLN A 696 -15.56 20.03 -14.71
C GLN A 696 -16.46 20.27 -13.50
N ASP A 697 -17.78 20.26 -13.68
CA ASP A 697 -18.75 20.41 -12.59
C ASP A 697 -18.69 19.22 -11.64
N LEU A 698 -18.57 18.01 -12.19
CA LEU A 698 -18.36 16.77 -11.46
C LEU A 698 -17.08 16.84 -10.61
N ARG A 699 -15.96 17.23 -11.23
CA ARG A 699 -14.68 17.41 -10.54
C ARG A 699 -14.76 18.43 -9.40
N ARG A 700 -15.41 19.58 -9.63
CA ARG A 700 -15.59 20.62 -8.60
C ARG A 700 -16.37 20.09 -7.40
N ARG A 701 -17.49 19.39 -7.64
CA ARG A 701 -18.27 18.75 -6.55
C ARG A 701 -17.45 17.74 -5.75
N VAL A 702 -16.64 16.92 -6.43
CA VAL A 702 -15.78 15.94 -5.76
C VAL A 702 -14.69 16.62 -4.92
N GLU A 703 -14.09 17.70 -5.43
CA GLU A 703 -13.10 18.48 -4.69
C GLU A 703 -13.72 19.17 -3.46
N GLU A 704 -14.92 19.73 -3.59
CA GLU A 704 -15.71 20.31 -2.48
C GLU A 704 -16.07 19.25 -1.42
N GLU A 705 -16.62 18.11 -1.83
CA GLU A 705 -16.94 17.01 -0.91
C GLU A 705 -15.70 16.43 -0.21
N ALA A 706 -14.56 16.36 -0.90
CA ALA A 706 -13.31 15.91 -0.33
C ALA A 706 -12.80 16.91 0.73
N GLN A 707 -12.90 18.21 0.48
CA GLN A 707 -12.55 19.25 1.44
C GLN A 707 -13.45 19.21 2.68
N GLU A 708 -14.77 19.10 2.52
CA GLU A 708 -15.72 18.98 3.63
C GLU A 708 -15.46 17.74 4.49
N LYS A 709 -15.19 16.58 3.86
CA LYS A 709 -14.86 15.34 4.57
C LYS A 709 -13.51 15.45 5.30
N THR A 710 -12.55 16.19 4.76
CA THR A 710 -11.24 16.39 5.42
C THR A 710 -11.38 17.26 6.66
N MET A 711 -12.17 18.35 6.58
CA MET A 711 -12.52 19.21 7.73
C MET A 711 -13.27 18.44 8.83
N SER A 712 -14.18 17.53 8.43
CA SER A 712 -14.90 16.63 9.35
C SER A 712 -13.98 15.64 10.06
N VAL A 713 -13.00 15.07 9.36
CA VAL A 713 -12.05 14.10 9.93
C VAL A 713 -11.04 14.77 10.86
N GLU A 714 -10.62 16.00 10.59
CA GLU A 714 -9.79 16.79 11.53
C GLU A 714 -10.53 17.10 12.84
N ASN A 715 -11.82 17.41 12.77
CA ASN A 715 -12.67 17.57 13.96
C ASN A 715 -12.84 16.26 14.73
N THR A 716 -12.90 15.12 14.03
CA THR A 716 -13.04 13.79 14.65
C THR A 716 -11.73 13.32 15.32
N LYS A 717 -10.56 13.70 14.80
CA LYS A 717 -9.24 13.37 15.39
C LYS A 717 -9.00 14.01 16.78
N ARG A 718 -9.76 15.05 17.17
CA ARG A 718 -9.65 15.69 18.48
C ARG A 718 -10.43 14.99 19.61
N ARG A 719 -11.30 14.02 19.32
CA ARG A 719 -12.00 13.20 20.34
C ARG A 719 -11.65 11.72 20.17
N ALA A 720 -10.58 11.26 20.82
CA ALA A 720 -10.23 9.84 20.91
C ALA A 720 -10.85 9.22 22.18
N VAL A 721 -11.82 8.29 22.03
CA VAL A 721 -12.48 7.59 23.15
C VAL A 721 -11.93 6.19 23.33
N LYS A 722 -11.59 5.84 24.59
CA LYS A 722 -11.19 4.50 25.06
C LYS A 722 -12.38 3.54 25.03
N ARG A 723 -12.22 2.38 24.37
CA ARG A 723 -13.23 1.29 24.35
C ARG A 723 -13.24 0.52 25.67
N VAL A 724 -14.40 0.47 26.33
CA VAL A 724 -14.75 -0.53 27.35
C VAL A 724 -15.32 -1.77 26.66
N LYS A 725 -14.91 -2.95 27.14
CA LYS A 725 -15.23 -4.29 26.63
C LYS A 725 -16.70 -4.63 26.90
N LYS A 726 -17.45 -5.12 25.91
CA LYS A 726 -18.76 -5.76 26.10
C LYS A 726 -18.74 -7.20 25.56
N GLU A 727 -19.32 -8.12 26.31
CA GLU A 727 -19.39 -9.55 26.03
C GLU A 727 -20.23 -9.89 24.79
N LEU A 728 -19.84 -11.00 24.17
CA LEU A 728 -20.48 -11.63 23.01
C LEU A 728 -21.77 -12.34 23.40
N VAL A 729 -22.83 -12.13 22.62
CA VAL A 729 -23.96 -13.06 22.52
C VAL A 729 -24.23 -13.34 21.04
N ILE A 730 -24.18 -14.62 20.68
CA ILE A 730 -24.48 -15.15 19.35
C ILE A 730 -25.97 -15.47 19.26
N ALA A 731 -26.63 -15.09 18.15
CA ALA A 731 -27.68 -15.82 17.44
C ALA A 731 -28.07 -14.98 16.21
N GLY A 732 -28.00 -15.47 14.97
CA GLY A 732 -28.77 -16.61 14.50
C GLY A 732 -30.05 -16.08 13.85
N THR A 733 -30.07 -16.05 12.52
CA THR A 733 -31.29 -15.92 11.69
C THR A 733 -32.37 -16.88 12.18
N ASP A 734 -33.52 -16.35 12.58
CA ASP A 734 -34.79 -17.04 12.42
C ASP A 734 -35.94 -16.04 12.38
N SER A 735 -36.55 -15.95 11.21
CA SER A 735 -37.91 -15.48 11.03
C SER A 735 -38.87 -16.52 11.62
N THR A 736 -38.99 -16.51 12.95
CA THR A 736 -40.05 -17.21 13.69
C THR A 736 -41.02 -16.17 14.27
N PRO A 737 -42.34 -16.36 14.23
CA PRO A 737 -43.28 -15.47 14.88
C PRO A 737 -43.05 -15.56 16.40
N VAL A 738 -42.73 -14.43 17.03
CA VAL A 738 -42.53 -14.36 18.48
C VAL A 738 -43.87 -14.63 19.18
N GLN A 739 -43.94 -15.70 19.97
CA GLN A 739 -45.09 -15.99 20.84
C GLN A 739 -45.18 -14.93 21.94
N PHE A 740 -46.38 -14.38 22.15
CA PHE A 740 -46.65 -13.36 23.15
C PHE A 740 -46.67 -13.98 24.56
N GLU A 741 -45.60 -13.76 25.34
CA GLU A 741 -45.48 -14.17 26.76
C GLU A 741 -46.17 -13.17 27.71
N GLY A 742 -47.48 -12.93 27.57
CA GLY A 742 -48.27 -12.17 28.55
C GLY A 742 -47.78 -10.75 28.88
N GLU A 743 -48.45 -10.10 29.83
CA GLU A 743 -48.09 -8.76 30.32
C GLU A 743 -46.97 -8.86 31.37
N LYS A 744 -45.79 -8.29 31.08
CA LYS A 744 -44.62 -8.19 31.98
C LYS A 744 -44.70 -6.97 32.89
N SER A 745 -45.31 -5.89 32.42
CA SER A 745 -45.59 -4.68 33.20
C SER A 745 -46.81 -3.95 32.63
N LYS A 746 -47.29 -2.92 33.33
CA LYS A 746 -48.43 -2.09 32.92
C LYS A 746 -48.04 -0.64 32.59
N VAL A 747 -46.75 -0.38 32.33
CA VAL A 747 -46.20 0.96 32.12
C VAL A 747 -46.90 1.73 30.99
N PHE A 748 -47.36 1.03 29.95
CA PHE A 748 -48.05 1.63 28.81
C PHE A 748 -49.56 1.38 28.80
N GLU A 749 -50.15 1.00 29.94
CA GLU A 749 -51.59 0.75 30.05
C GLU A 749 -52.39 2.01 29.67
N GLY A 750 -53.34 1.85 28.74
CA GLY A 750 -54.17 2.94 28.23
C GLY A 750 -53.58 3.74 27.06
N LEU A 751 -52.33 3.49 26.66
CA LEU A 751 -51.69 4.15 25.51
C LEU A 751 -51.80 3.33 24.21
N GLU A 752 -51.96 4.04 23.08
CA GLU A 752 -52.04 3.45 21.75
C GLU A 752 -50.85 3.89 20.90
N PHE A 753 -50.18 2.94 20.23
CA PHE A 753 -48.96 3.16 19.47
C PHE A 753 -49.10 2.71 18.01
N CYS A 754 -48.39 3.41 17.11
CA CYS A 754 -48.19 2.99 15.72
C CYS A 754 -46.69 2.95 15.39
N VAL A 755 -46.14 1.76 15.20
CA VAL A 755 -44.71 1.58 14.87
C VAL A 755 -44.50 1.66 13.36
N LEU A 756 -43.82 2.70 12.90
CA LEU A 756 -43.62 3.01 11.48
C LEU A 756 -42.28 2.50 10.93
N SER A 757 -41.26 2.30 11.77
CA SER A 757 -39.95 1.78 11.37
C SER A 757 -39.24 1.01 12.50
N GLU A 758 -38.19 0.27 12.14
CA GLU A 758 -37.25 -0.36 13.08
C GLU A 758 -36.39 0.68 13.82
N SER A 759 -35.85 0.31 14.98
CA SER A 759 -34.92 1.17 15.75
C SER A 759 -33.47 0.92 15.35
N LEU A 760 -32.69 2.00 15.28
CA LEU A 760 -31.28 2.00 14.90
C LEU A 760 -30.37 1.93 16.14
N LYS A 761 -29.03 1.93 15.93
CA LYS A 761 -28.08 1.94 17.06
C LYS A 761 -28.23 3.24 17.87
N PRO A 762 -28.13 3.22 19.22
CA PRO A 762 -27.71 2.08 20.06
C PRO A 762 -28.81 1.05 20.39
N PHE A 763 -30.10 1.39 20.25
CA PHE A 763 -31.24 0.53 20.60
C PHE A 763 -31.77 -0.31 19.43
N LYS A 764 -30.96 -1.20 18.85
CA LYS A 764 -31.37 -1.93 17.63
C LYS A 764 -32.49 -2.94 17.88
N LYS A 765 -33.69 -2.68 17.37
CA LYS A 765 -34.86 -3.60 17.42
C LYS A 765 -35.65 -3.55 16.11
N THR A 766 -36.07 -4.71 15.62
CA THR A 766 -36.97 -4.79 14.44
C THR A 766 -38.36 -4.22 14.77
N LYS A 767 -39.11 -3.82 13.75
CA LYS A 767 -40.51 -3.34 13.93
C LYS A 767 -41.36 -4.32 14.75
N THR A 768 -41.30 -5.61 14.45
CA THR A 768 -42.07 -6.66 15.16
C THR A 768 -41.63 -6.81 16.63
N GLN A 769 -40.34 -6.66 16.91
CA GLN A 769 -39.82 -6.71 18.28
C GLN A 769 -40.29 -5.49 19.10
N LEU A 770 -40.33 -4.30 18.49
CA LEU A 770 -40.86 -3.09 19.14
C LEU A 770 -42.35 -3.23 19.45
N GLU A 771 -43.15 -3.70 18.49
CA GLU A 771 -44.58 -3.94 18.72
C GLU A 771 -44.84 -4.97 19.82
N THR A 772 -44.03 -6.03 19.87
CA THR A 772 -44.12 -7.06 20.93
C THR A 772 -43.74 -6.49 22.29
N MET A 773 -42.69 -5.66 22.36
CA MET A 773 -42.24 -5.01 23.58
C MET A 773 -43.30 -4.05 24.14
N ILE A 774 -43.93 -3.24 23.29
CA ILE A 774 -44.99 -2.32 23.71
C ILE A 774 -46.21 -3.10 24.25
N LYS A 775 -46.64 -4.16 23.54
CA LYS A 775 -47.76 -5.00 24.00
C LYS A 775 -47.46 -5.73 25.30
N ALA A 776 -46.24 -6.22 25.47
CA ALA A 776 -45.83 -6.91 26.69
C ALA A 776 -45.83 -5.99 27.91
N ASN A 777 -45.87 -4.67 27.72
CA ASN A 777 -45.88 -3.67 28.79
C ASN A 777 -47.21 -2.88 28.85
N GLY A 778 -48.31 -3.43 28.32
CA GLY A 778 -49.67 -2.89 28.46
C GLY A 778 -50.16 -1.97 27.32
N GLY A 779 -49.31 -1.66 26.33
CA GLY A 779 -49.65 -0.75 25.23
C GLY A 779 -50.43 -1.42 24.09
N ARG A 780 -51.37 -0.68 23.49
CA ARG A 780 -52.14 -1.14 22.30
C ARG A 780 -51.41 -0.76 21.02
N ILE A 781 -51.35 -1.66 20.03
CA ILE A 781 -50.74 -1.37 18.71
C ILE A 781 -51.80 -1.24 17.63
N THR A 782 -51.75 -0.15 16.88
CA THR A 782 -52.61 0.10 15.71
C THR A 782 -51.79 0.33 14.44
N GLN A 783 -52.24 -0.26 13.34
CA GLN A 783 -51.57 -0.14 12.03
C GLN A 783 -52.10 1.05 11.18
N ARG A 784 -53.13 1.76 11.66
CA ARG A 784 -53.70 2.95 11.00
C ARG A 784 -53.07 4.23 11.56
N HIS A 785 -52.44 5.01 10.70
CA HIS A 785 -51.74 6.26 11.02
C HIS A 785 -52.64 7.51 10.82
N ALA A 786 -53.95 7.38 11.10
CA ALA A 786 -54.87 8.52 11.06
C ALA A 786 -54.65 9.39 12.30
N ALA A 787 -54.41 10.69 12.11
CA ALA A 787 -54.11 11.64 13.17
C ALA A 787 -55.27 11.71 14.18
N ARG A 788 -55.09 11.01 15.31
CA ARG A 788 -55.88 11.19 16.52
C ARG A 788 -54.93 11.66 17.61
N SER A 789 -55.40 12.53 18.49
CA SER A 789 -54.60 13.14 19.56
C SER A 789 -54.08 12.14 20.61
N ASP A 790 -54.57 10.90 20.60
CA ASP A 790 -54.26 9.83 21.54
C ASP A 790 -53.30 8.74 21.00
N LEU A 791 -52.76 8.92 19.78
CA LEU A 791 -51.89 7.92 19.12
C LEU A 791 -50.40 8.33 19.12
N ILE A 792 -49.54 7.49 19.70
CA ILE A 792 -48.08 7.70 19.71
C ILE A 792 -47.44 7.05 18.47
N LEU A 793 -46.85 7.87 17.59
CA LEU A 793 -46.16 7.38 16.39
C LEU A 793 -44.68 7.10 16.70
N ILE A 794 -44.21 5.88 16.43
CA ILE A 794 -42.83 5.46 16.72
C ILE A 794 -42.04 5.29 15.42
N ALA A 795 -40.94 6.04 15.24
CA ALA A 795 -40.04 5.87 14.10
C ALA A 795 -38.60 6.32 14.38
N ASP A 796 -37.64 5.64 13.74
CA ASP A 796 -36.22 5.99 13.76
C ASP A 796 -35.61 6.09 12.34
N LYS A 797 -36.41 5.79 11.31
CA LYS A 797 -36.02 5.86 9.89
C LYS A 797 -37.06 6.59 9.06
N ARG A 798 -36.59 7.45 8.14
CA ARG A 798 -37.45 8.20 7.21
C ARG A 798 -37.95 7.33 6.04
N VAL A 799 -38.80 6.35 6.35
CA VAL A 799 -39.51 5.53 5.35
C VAL A 799 -40.63 6.33 4.66
N VAL A 800 -41.16 5.84 3.53
CA VAL A 800 -42.15 6.57 2.70
C VAL A 800 -43.37 7.05 3.50
N SER A 801 -43.89 6.21 4.42
CA SER A 801 -45.00 6.59 5.31
C SER A 801 -44.63 7.73 6.27
N VAL A 802 -43.46 7.66 6.89
CA VAL A 802 -42.93 8.70 7.79
C VAL A 802 -42.70 10.01 7.01
N ALA A 803 -42.10 9.94 5.82
CA ALA A 803 -41.89 11.11 4.98
C ALA A 803 -43.21 11.77 4.57
N SER A 804 -44.25 10.97 4.28
CA SER A 804 -45.58 11.47 3.96
C SER A 804 -46.27 12.12 5.16
N LEU A 805 -46.05 11.63 6.37
CA LEU A 805 -46.62 12.18 7.60
C LEU A 805 -45.93 13.50 7.97
N ILE A 806 -44.60 13.55 7.92
CA ILE A 806 -43.82 14.79 8.13
C ILE A 806 -44.22 15.89 7.15
N LYS A 807 -44.46 15.55 5.88
CA LYS A 807 -44.87 16.53 4.86
C LYS A 807 -46.23 17.18 5.16
N LYS A 808 -47.10 16.52 5.93
CA LYS A 808 -48.40 17.07 6.33
C LYS A 808 -48.30 18.10 7.47
N GLY A 809 -47.16 18.16 8.18
CA GLY A 809 -46.81 19.25 9.11
C GLY A 809 -47.30 19.10 10.56
N ASP A 810 -48.41 18.40 10.80
CA ASP A 810 -49.09 18.39 12.11
C ASP A 810 -49.00 17.03 12.84
N VAL A 811 -47.81 16.44 12.93
CA VAL A 811 -47.62 15.13 13.59
C VAL A 811 -46.39 15.09 14.49
N ASP A 812 -46.57 14.47 15.64
CA ASP A 812 -45.47 14.13 16.54
C ASP A 812 -45.07 12.66 16.34
N ILE A 813 -43.78 12.44 16.09
CA ILE A 813 -43.15 11.15 15.85
C ILE A 813 -42.01 11.02 16.85
N ILE A 814 -42.15 10.02 17.72
CA ILE A 814 -41.25 9.73 18.83
C ILE A 814 -40.28 8.62 18.41
N ARG A 815 -39.03 8.72 18.86
CA ARG A 815 -38.01 7.70 18.64
C ARG A 815 -38.25 6.50 19.56
N PRO A 816 -37.88 5.28 19.14
CA PRO A 816 -38.03 4.09 19.97
C PRO A 816 -37.22 4.08 21.27
N ASN A 817 -36.20 4.95 21.41
CA ASN A 817 -35.42 5.08 22.64
C ASN A 817 -36.29 5.53 23.84
N TRP A 818 -37.32 6.35 23.62
CA TRP A 818 -38.24 6.75 24.69
C TRP A 818 -38.94 5.54 25.34
N VAL A 819 -39.33 4.55 24.53
CA VAL A 819 -39.93 3.29 25.02
C VAL A 819 -38.92 2.54 25.88
N GLN A 820 -37.64 2.51 25.49
CA GLN A 820 -36.59 1.90 26.29
C GLN A 820 -36.38 2.66 27.61
N ASP A 821 -36.32 3.99 27.54
CA ASP A 821 -36.04 4.85 28.67
C ASP A 821 -37.16 4.77 29.72
N CYS A 822 -38.43 4.70 29.31
CA CYS A 822 -39.56 4.47 30.23
C CYS A 822 -39.47 3.09 30.92
N LEU A 823 -39.05 2.05 30.19
CA LEU A 823 -38.93 0.69 30.74
C LEU A 823 -37.70 0.50 31.63
N ALA A 824 -36.70 1.37 31.54
CA ALA A 824 -35.46 1.29 32.29
C ALA A 824 -35.53 1.99 33.66
N GLN A 825 -36.56 2.79 33.91
CA GLN A 825 -36.73 3.53 35.17
C GLN A 825 -37.62 2.75 36.15
N GLU A 826 -37.22 2.71 37.42
CA GLU A 826 -38.02 2.18 38.53
C GLU A 826 -38.80 3.34 39.19
N THR A 827 -39.77 3.94 38.48
CA THR A 827 -40.66 4.98 39.05
C THR A 827 -42.09 4.46 39.22
N ASP A 828 -42.81 5.00 40.21
CA ASP A 828 -44.16 4.52 40.60
C ASP A 828 -45.20 4.58 39.45
N ASP A 829 -45.03 5.49 38.47
CA ASP A 829 -45.91 5.65 37.29
C ASP A 829 -45.27 5.21 35.94
N GLY A 830 -43.97 4.90 35.91
CA GLY A 830 -43.24 4.32 34.75
C GLY A 830 -43.15 5.14 33.44
N LEU A 831 -43.89 6.24 33.26
CA LEU A 831 -43.88 7.06 32.04
C LEU A 831 -43.01 8.31 32.18
N LEU A 832 -42.07 8.50 31.25
CA LEU A 832 -41.21 9.68 31.21
C LEU A 832 -41.79 10.78 30.31
N PRO A 833 -41.65 12.07 30.69
CA PRO A 833 -41.93 13.16 29.78
C PRO A 833 -40.97 13.12 28.58
N TYR A 834 -41.40 13.66 27.44
CA TYR A 834 -40.57 13.67 26.23
C TYR A 834 -39.39 14.65 26.41
N GLU A 835 -38.22 14.25 25.90
CA GLU A 835 -36.98 15.04 25.89
C GLU A 835 -36.61 15.26 24.43
N GLU A 836 -35.75 16.23 24.11
CA GLU A 836 -35.37 16.48 22.71
C GLU A 836 -34.82 15.21 22.01
N ARG A 837 -34.05 14.38 22.74
CA ARG A 837 -33.53 13.08 22.25
C ARG A 837 -34.61 12.06 21.90
N HIS A 838 -35.82 12.20 22.43
CA HIS A 838 -36.96 11.33 22.16
C HIS A 838 -37.71 11.73 20.89
N LEU A 839 -37.45 12.91 20.33
CA LEU A 839 -38.19 13.42 19.19
C LEU A 839 -37.51 13.02 17.87
N PHE A 840 -38.24 12.33 17.00
CA PHE A 840 -37.82 12.09 15.61
C PHE A 840 -38.30 13.23 14.70
N HIS A 841 -39.55 13.64 14.89
CA HIS A 841 -40.16 14.83 14.31
C HIS A 841 -41.28 15.28 15.25
N ALA A 842 -41.37 16.55 15.58
CA ALA A 842 -42.39 17.05 16.50
C ALA A 842 -42.82 18.45 16.08
N THR A 843 -44.06 18.79 16.43
CA THR A 843 -44.63 20.13 16.39
C THR A 843 -43.87 21.06 17.35
N GLU A 844 -43.92 22.36 17.08
CA GLU A 844 -43.16 23.34 17.87
C GLU A 844 -43.61 23.37 19.33
N GLY A 845 -44.90 23.14 19.59
CA GLY A 845 -45.43 23.02 20.96
C GLY A 845 -44.82 21.86 21.74
N LEU A 846 -44.69 20.67 21.13
CA LEU A 846 -44.09 19.52 21.80
C LEU A 846 -42.57 19.67 21.97
N ARG A 847 -41.88 20.33 21.03
CA ARG A 847 -40.46 20.64 21.19
C ARG A 847 -40.19 21.57 22.36
N GLU A 848 -41.02 22.59 22.54
CA GLU A 848 -40.85 23.54 23.65
C GLU A 848 -41.07 22.84 25.00
N ILE A 849 -42.08 21.98 25.10
CA ILE A 849 -42.28 21.14 26.29
C ILE A 849 -41.07 20.24 26.51
N ALA A 850 -40.53 19.61 25.46
CA ALA A 850 -39.40 18.70 25.57
C ALA A 850 -38.10 19.40 26.00
N ARG A 851 -37.89 20.66 25.60
CA ARG A 851 -36.78 21.50 26.04
C ARG A 851 -36.83 21.81 27.52
N GLN A 852 -38.03 22.02 28.06
CA GLN A 852 -38.21 22.32 29.48
C GLN A 852 -37.91 21.12 30.39
N ASN A 853 -37.83 19.91 29.82
CA ASN A 853 -37.53 18.68 30.55
C ASN A 853 -36.03 18.36 30.62
N THR A 854 -35.19 19.14 29.94
CA THR A 854 -33.73 19.04 29.98
C THR A 854 -33.10 20.38 30.34
N ASP A 855 -31.89 20.38 30.88
CA ASP A 855 -31.11 21.60 31.10
C ASP A 855 -30.55 22.18 29.77
N GLU A 856 -29.80 23.29 29.87
CA GLU A 856 -29.18 23.95 28.71
C GLU A 856 -28.14 23.09 27.98
N PHE A 857 -27.65 22.02 28.62
CA PHE A 857 -26.66 21.08 28.10
C PHE A 857 -27.27 19.73 27.68
N GLY A 858 -28.59 19.55 27.85
CA GLY A 858 -29.31 18.34 27.50
C GLY A 858 -29.38 17.27 28.60
N ASP A 859 -29.03 17.61 29.85
CA ASP A 859 -29.22 16.72 31.01
C ASP A 859 -30.69 16.64 31.41
N SER A 860 -31.20 15.45 31.73
CA SER A 860 -32.62 15.25 32.01
C SER A 860 -32.98 15.56 33.46
N TYR A 861 -34.05 16.32 33.69
CA TYR A 861 -34.58 16.53 35.05
C TYR A 861 -35.38 15.34 35.60
N PHE A 862 -35.84 14.42 34.73
CA PHE A 862 -36.82 13.40 35.08
C PHE A 862 -36.33 11.97 34.92
N ARG A 863 -35.27 11.76 34.15
CA ARG A 863 -34.69 10.45 33.89
C ARG A 863 -33.37 10.31 34.63
N ILE A 864 -33.15 9.17 35.28
CA ILE A 864 -31.83 8.82 35.81
C ILE A 864 -30.88 8.67 34.61
N VAL A 865 -29.95 9.62 34.48
CA VAL A 865 -28.93 9.65 33.44
C VAL A 865 -27.79 8.72 33.84
N ASP A 866 -27.39 7.82 32.94
CA ASP A 866 -26.30 6.89 33.22
C ASP A 866 -24.93 7.60 33.19
N VAL A 867 -23.92 6.98 33.78
CA VAL A 867 -22.58 7.58 33.91
C VAL A 867 -21.95 7.93 32.56
N GLU A 868 -22.27 7.19 31.50
CA GLU A 868 -21.70 7.42 30.17
C GLU A 868 -22.38 8.63 29.50
N GLU A 869 -23.69 8.74 29.63
CA GLU A 869 -24.46 9.88 29.15
C GLU A 869 -24.12 11.15 29.94
N LEU A 870 -24.02 11.10 31.27
CA LEU A 870 -23.59 12.22 32.08
C LEU A 870 -22.18 12.70 31.70
N ARG A 871 -21.28 11.75 31.40
CA ARG A 871 -19.94 12.07 30.89
C ARG A 871 -20.00 12.79 29.54
N GLN A 872 -20.92 12.40 28.66
CA GLN A 872 -21.11 13.04 27.37
C GLN A 872 -21.66 14.45 27.51
N VAL A 873 -22.67 14.65 28.38
CA VAL A 873 -23.20 15.99 28.74
C VAL A 873 -22.06 16.89 29.24
N LEU A 874 -21.26 16.41 30.21
CA LEU A 874 -20.11 17.14 30.75
C LEU A 874 -19.02 17.47 29.70
N VAL A 875 -18.92 16.68 28.63
CA VAL A 875 -17.97 16.88 27.52
C VAL A 875 -18.52 17.85 26.47
N ASP A 876 -19.83 17.93 26.32
CA ASP A 876 -20.52 18.83 25.39
C ASP A 876 -20.84 20.20 26.01
N MET A 877 -20.77 20.31 27.34
CA MET A 877 -20.56 21.57 28.04
C MET A 877 -19.28 22.23 27.49
N SER A 878 -19.44 23.21 26.60
CA SER A 878 -18.31 23.98 26.07
C SER A 878 -17.60 24.63 27.26
N PRO A 879 -16.26 24.58 27.36
CA PRO A 879 -15.57 25.43 28.31
C PRO A 879 -15.89 26.85 27.86
N HIS A 880 -16.69 27.58 28.66
CA HIS A 880 -16.97 28.98 28.39
C HIS A 880 -15.65 29.65 28.01
N GLU A 881 -15.63 30.24 26.82
CA GLU A 881 -14.46 30.85 26.23
C GLU A 881 -13.74 31.66 27.29
N LYS A 882 -12.41 31.50 27.34
CA LYS A 882 -11.52 32.29 28.17
C LYS A 882 -11.77 33.76 27.87
N SER A 883 -12.66 34.37 28.63
CA SER A 883 -12.71 35.82 28.78
C SER A 883 -11.42 36.16 29.51
N GLU A 884 -10.47 36.78 28.81
CA GLU A 884 -9.27 37.38 29.43
C GLU A 884 -9.65 38.42 30.51
N GLU A 885 -10.93 38.77 30.65
CA GLU A 885 -11.52 39.54 31.76
C GLU A 885 -11.63 38.75 33.10
N ARG A 886 -11.55 37.41 33.11
CA ARG A 886 -11.88 36.62 34.32
C ARG A 886 -10.75 36.48 35.36
N ASP A 887 -9.50 36.68 34.98
CA ASP A 887 -8.37 36.58 35.94
C ASP A 887 -8.32 37.80 36.88
N GLU A 888 -8.76 38.98 36.44
CA GLU A 888 -8.96 40.14 37.33
C GLU A 888 -10.18 39.93 38.25
N ASP A 889 -11.27 39.36 37.73
CA ASP A 889 -12.50 39.10 38.50
C ASP A 889 -12.32 38.01 39.58
N ALA A 890 -11.49 36.99 39.37
CA ALA A 890 -11.29 35.93 40.36
C ALA A 890 -10.56 36.43 41.62
N ALA A 891 -9.56 37.31 41.46
CA ALA A 891 -8.84 37.93 42.57
C ALA A 891 -9.69 38.99 43.28
N GLU A 892 -10.44 39.80 42.52
CA GLU A 892 -11.41 40.77 43.04
C GLU A 892 -12.52 40.07 43.83
N PHE A 893 -13.05 38.96 43.32
CA PHE A 893 -14.08 38.14 43.96
C PHE A 893 -13.59 37.50 45.26
N ALA A 894 -12.38 36.94 45.26
CA ALA A 894 -11.77 36.40 46.48
C ALA A 894 -11.55 37.49 47.56
N ARG A 895 -11.18 38.72 47.14
CA ARG A 895 -11.06 39.87 48.03
C ARG A 895 -12.41 40.30 48.59
N GLN A 896 -13.45 40.37 47.76
CA GLN A 896 -14.81 40.73 48.18
C GLN A 896 -15.44 39.68 49.11
N LEU A 897 -15.19 38.38 48.88
CA LEU A 897 -15.60 37.30 49.78
C LEU A 897 -15.01 37.46 51.17
N LYS A 898 -13.72 37.82 51.24
CA LYS A 898 -13.01 38.06 52.51
C LYS A 898 -13.49 39.33 53.22
N GLU A 899 -13.75 40.41 52.50
CA GLU A 899 -14.32 41.66 53.06
C GLU A 899 -15.76 41.47 53.57
N ARG A 900 -16.51 40.53 52.98
CA ARG A 900 -17.88 40.17 53.39
C ARG A 900 -17.94 39.07 54.45
N GLY A 901 -16.81 38.66 55.02
CA GLY A 901 -16.72 37.69 56.12
C GLY A 901 -16.91 36.22 55.72
N ASN A 902 -16.90 35.90 54.43
CA ASN A 902 -17.07 34.56 53.88
C ASN A 902 -15.74 34.06 53.28
N ASP A 903 -14.69 34.00 54.11
CA ASP A 903 -13.38 33.54 53.67
C ASP A 903 -13.42 32.05 53.26
N LEU A 904 -12.71 31.67 52.20
CA LEU A 904 -12.70 30.31 51.64
C LEU A 904 -11.81 29.33 52.46
N GLY A 905 -11.55 29.67 53.73
CA GLY A 905 -10.66 28.98 54.66
C GLY A 905 -9.18 29.36 54.48
N GLU A 906 -8.34 28.95 55.43
CA GLU A 906 -6.88 29.05 55.35
C GLU A 906 -6.37 28.14 54.23
N ARG A 907 -6.15 28.72 53.05
CA ARG A 907 -5.52 28.02 51.93
C ARG A 907 -4.04 28.39 51.89
N ASP A 908 -3.19 27.38 51.80
CA ASP A 908 -1.73 27.54 51.62
C ASP A 908 -1.38 28.48 50.44
N SER A 909 -2.29 28.60 49.46
CA SER A 909 -2.14 29.45 48.29
C SER A 909 -2.43 30.95 48.52
N ALA A 910 -2.77 31.37 49.75
CA ALA A 910 -3.08 32.76 50.08
C ALA A 910 -2.27 33.32 51.25
N VAL A 911 -1.29 32.55 51.77
CA VAL A 911 -0.45 32.91 52.93
C VAL A 911 0.24 34.26 52.74
N PHE A 912 0.69 34.57 51.52
CA PHE A 912 1.36 35.82 51.16
C PHE A 912 0.50 36.72 50.25
N GLY A 913 -0.81 36.44 50.13
CA GLY A 913 -1.73 37.07 49.17
C GLY A 913 -1.85 38.61 49.23
N ARG A 914 -1.32 39.24 50.27
CA ARG A 914 -1.30 40.70 50.46
C ARG A 914 0.11 41.28 50.48
N CYS A 915 1.12 40.46 50.23
CA CYS A 915 2.52 40.84 50.30
C CYS A 915 3.09 41.07 48.89
N VAL A 916 3.58 42.27 48.67
CA VAL A 916 4.55 42.56 47.60
C VAL A 916 5.94 42.49 48.23
N VAL A 917 6.72 41.49 47.86
CA VAL A 917 7.99 41.13 48.51
C VAL A 917 9.15 41.38 47.57
N HIS A 918 10.14 42.15 48.04
CA HIS A 918 11.42 42.29 47.37
C HIS A 918 12.47 41.40 48.06
N LEU A 919 13.12 40.52 47.29
CA LEU A 919 14.20 39.67 47.79
C LEU A 919 15.55 40.36 47.60
N HIS A 920 16.16 40.81 48.70
CA HIS A 920 17.49 41.42 48.70
C HIS A 920 18.54 40.35 48.97
N VAL A 921 19.19 39.89 47.90
CA VAL A 921 20.08 38.72 47.90
C VAL A 921 21.52 39.14 48.18
N LEU A 922 22.08 38.64 49.29
CA LEU A 922 23.49 38.77 49.65
C LEU A 922 24.34 37.66 49.00
N PRO A 923 25.66 37.85 48.86
CA PRO A 923 26.54 36.86 48.23
C PRO A 923 26.37 35.46 48.83
N GLY A 924 26.11 34.47 47.99
CA GLY A 924 25.88 33.08 48.38
C GLY A 924 24.42 32.70 48.67
N GLY A 925 23.45 33.64 48.55
CA GLY A 925 22.02 33.41 48.81
C GLY A 925 21.14 33.11 47.59
N GLU A 926 21.71 32.93 46.40
CA GLU A 926 20.99 32.86 45.12
C GLU A 926 20.02 31.66 45.04
N LEU A 927 20.45 30.50 45.52
CA LEU A 927 19.64 29.28 45.52
C LEU A 927 18.44 29.39 46.48
N ASP A 928 18.66 29.99 47.66
CA ASP A 928 17.62 30.24 48.64
C ASP A 928 16.62 31.28 48.12
N ALA A 929 17.10 32.32 47.42
CA ALA A 929 16.23 33.33 46.82
C ALA A 929 15.29 32.72 45.77
N PHE A 930 15.80 31.80 44.94
CA PHE A 930 14.96 31.07 43.97
C PHE A 930 13.89 30.23 44.65
N ARG A 931 14.25 29.52 45.75
CA ARG A 931 13.29 28.73 46.53
C ARG A 931 12.20 29.61 47.16
N LEU A 932 12.60 30.69 47.83
CA LEU A 932 11.68 31.60 48.53
C LEU A 932 10.75 32.32 47.57
N ARG A 933 11.23 32.70 46.37
CA ARG A 933 10.39 33.28 45.32
C ARG A 933 9.21 32.35 44.98
N ASN A 934 9.47 31.04 44.85
CA ASN A 934 8.41 30.08 44.53
C ASN A 934 7.40 29.89 45.67
N TYR A 935 7.85 29.93 46.93
CA TYR A 935 6.94 29.87 48.08
C TYR A 935 6.04 31.11 48.16
N ILE A 936 6.60 32.30 47.94
CA ILE A 936 5.83 33.54 47.94
C ILE A 936 4.79 33.54 46.81
N ALA A 937 5.21 33.17 45.59
CA ALA A 937 4.33 33.11 44.43
C ALA A 937 3.20 32.07 44.59
N PHE A 938 3.51 30.88 45.11
CA PHE A 938 2.47 29.88 45.38
C PHE A 938 1.53 30.34 46.49
N GLY A 939 2.05 31.02 47.52
CA GLY A 939 1.25 31.63 48.58
C GLY A 939 0.44 32.86 48.16
N GLY A 940 0.38 33.17 46.87
CA GLY A 940 -0.39 34.28 46.30
C GLY A 940 0.28 35.65 46.43
N GLY A 941 1.53 35.72 46.91
CA GLY A 941 2.29 36.95 47.02
C GLY A 941 3.01 37.33 45.73
N GLU A 942 3.24 38.63 45.53
CA GLU A 942 3.94 39.16 44.38
C GLU A 942 5.43 39.36 44.71
N VAL A 943 6.33 38.87 43.85
CA VAL A 943 7.78 39.07 44.02
C VAL A 943 8.28 40.04 42.97
N THR A 944 8.97 41.10 43.40
CA THR A 944 9.44 42.16 42.51
C THR A 944 10.93 42.00 42.17
N ASP A 945 11.22 42.16 40.87
CA ASP A 945 12.55 41.99 40.30
C ASP A 945 13.21 43.37 40.14
N GLY A 946 14.34 43.61 40.81
CA GLY A 946 15.05 44.90 40.75
C GLY A 946 14.88 45.75 42.01
N LEU A 947 15.05 47.08 41.93
CA LEU A 947 14.98 47.94 43.12
C LEU A 947 13.58 47.92 43.75
N PRO A 948 13.45 48.01 45.10
CA PRO A 948 12.15 47.96 45.75
C PRO A 948 11.21 49.04 45.17
N VAL A 949 10.03 48.67 44.72
CA VAL A 949 8.98 49.59 44.22
C VAL A 949 8.22 50.21 45.40
N ASP A 950 7.55 51.36 45.21
CA ASP A 950 6.79 52.04 46.29
C ASP A 950 5.60 51.22 46.83
N SER A 951 5.16 50.21 46.08
CA SER A 951 4.16 49.22 46.49
C SER A 951 4.72 48.07 47.34
N SER A 952 6.04 47.99 47.53
CA SER A 952 6.68 46.91 48.30
C SER A 952 6.24 46.97 49.76
N THR A 953 5.73 45.85 50.26
CA THR A 953 5.31 45.68 51.66
C THR A 953 6.46 45.15 52.53
N HIS A 954 7.29 44.28 51.96
CA HIS A 954 8.35 43.56 52.66
C HIS A 954 9.64 43.55 51.84
N ILE A 955 10.77 43.68 52.53
CA ILE A 955 12.11 43.41 52.00
C ILE A 955 12.69 42.24 52.80
N VAL A 956 12.95 41.13 52.12
CA VAL A 956 13.48 39.92 52.74
C VAL A 956 14.97 39.81 52.41
N LEU A 957 15.81 39.81 53.44
CA LEU A 957 17.25 39.64 53.30
C LEU A 957 17.59 38.15 53.19
N VAL A 958 18.16 37.74 52.05
CA VAL A 958 18.44 36.34 51.72
C VAL A 958 19.94 36.11 51.59
N GLY A 959 20.48 35.12 52.30
CA GLY A 959 21.92 34.83 52.35
C GLY A 959 22.71 35.74 53.30
N GLY A 960 24.04 35.59 53.33
CA GLY A 960 24.95 36.34 54.21
C GLY A 960 24.97 35.90 55.68
N ARG A 961 26.04 36.25 56.40
CA ARG A 961 26.15 36.06 57.87
C ARG A 961 25.35 37.13 58.62
N ASP A 962 25.01 36.90 59.89
CA ASP A 962 24.17 37.84 60.66
C ASP A 962 24.71 39.27 60.70
N ALA A 963 26.03 39.46 60.79
CA ALA A 963 26.67 40.77 60.71
C ALA A 963 26.46 41.45 59.35
N GLU A 964 26.54 40.69 58.25
CA GLU A 964 26.35 41.19 56.88
C GLU A 964 24.87 41.53 56.62
N LYS A 965 23.95 40.73 57.16
CA LYS A 965 22.51 41.02 57.13
C LYS A 965 22.18 42.30 57.89
N GLN A 966 22.85 42.56 59.01
CA GLN A 966 22.62 43.76 59.81
C GLN A 966 23.16 45.02 59.11
N ASP A 967 24.34 44.95 58.50
CA ASP A 967 24.89 46.03 57.67
C ASP A 967 23.99 46.31 56.45
N ALA A 968 23.52 45.26 55.77
CA ALA A 968 22.58 45.38 54.66
C ALA A 968 21.23 45.97 55.13
N ALA A 969 20.72 45.57 56.30
CA ALA A 969 19.48 46.13 56.86
C ALA A 969 19.61 47.62 57.15
N VAL A 970 20.76 48.09 57.65
CA VAL A 970 21.02 49.53 57.87
C VAL A 970 21.05 50.28 56.55
N SER A 971 21.72 49.75 55.52
CA SER A 971 21.76 50.36 54.18
C SER A 971 20.36 50.45 53.58
N VAL A 972 19.62 49.34 53.56
CA VAL A 972 18.26 49.27 53.02
C VAL A 972 17.33 50.23 53.76
N ARG A 973 17.43 50.33 55.09
CA ARG A 973 16.61 51.26 55.90
C ARG A 973 16.89 52.73 55.56
N LYS A 974 18.15 53.07 55.26
CA LYS A 974 18.52 54.41 54.80
C LYS A 974 17.91 54.72 53.44
N ASP A 975 17.87 53.74 52.54
CA ASP A 975 17.35 53.90 51.18
C ASP A 975 15.82 53.98 51.12
N ILE A 976 15.11 53.29 52.02
CA ILE A 976 13.64 53.34 52.10
C ILE A 976 13.10 54.45 53.02
N GLY A 977 13.96 55.12 53.80
CA GLY A 977 13.54 56.10 54.81
C GLY A 977 12.83 57.34 54.26
N ASN A 978 13.00 57.64 52.97
CA ASN A 978 12.34 58.78 52.29
C ASN A 978 11.02 58.39 51.58
N ARG A 979 10.54 57.16 51.75
CA ARG A 979 9.32 56.67 51.08
C ARG A 979 8.07 56.98 51.91
N GLN A 980 6.94 57.19 51.21
CA GLN A 980 5.64 57.42 51.87
C GLN A 980 5.14 56.21 52.67
N LYS A 981 5.47 54.98 52.22
CA LYS A 981 5.19 53.73 52.95
C LYS A 981 6.50 52.97 53.13
N ILE A 982 6.87 52.68 54.37
CA ILE A 982 8.13 52.03 54.71
C ILE A 982 7.90 50.51 54.75
N PRO A 983 8.52 49.72 53.84
CA PRO A 983 8.41 48.27 53.89
C PRO A 983 9.08 47.68 55.13
N ARG A 984 8.55 46.56 55.62
CA ARG A 984 9.16 45.81 56.73
C ARG A 984 10.41 45.07 56.22
N VAL A 985 11.54 45.25 56.91
CA VAL A 985 12.80 44.56 56.60
C VAL A 985 12.94 43.36 57.52
N VAL A 986 12.88 42.16 56.95
CA VAL A 986 12.86 40.87 57.68
C VAL A 986 13.89 39.88 57.13
N ALA A 987 14.27 38.89 57.94
CA ALA A 987 15.12 37.78 57.52
C ALA A 987 14.35 36.77 56.66
N SER A 988 15.08 36.01 55.83
CA SER A 988 14.52 34.90 55.02
C SER A 988 13.71 33.89 55.81
N GLN A 989 14.02 33.69 57.09
CA GLN A 989 13.32 32.77 57.99
C GLN A 989 11.82 33.08 58.13
N TRP A 990 11.42 34.35 58.00
CA TRP A 990 10.01 34.74 58.08
C TRP A 990 9.16 34.04 57.01
N VAL A 991 9.66 33.96 55.77
CA VAL A 991 8.96 33.31 54.66
C VAL A 991 8.90 31.80 54.88
N GLU A 992 9.98 31.20 55.38
CA GLU A 992 10.07 29.74 55.60
C GLU A 992 9.16 29.28 56.73
N ASP A 993 9.17 30.00 57.85
CA ASP A 993 8.37 29.66 59.02
C ASP A 993 6.88 29.97 58.76
N SER A 994 6.57 31.06 58.05
CA SER A 994 5.19 31.35 57.63
C SER A 994 4.66 30.30 56.65
N TRP A 995 5.51 29.77 55.78
CA TRP A 995 5.16 28.67 54.90
C TRP A 995 4.89 27.37 55.66
N LYS A 996 5.76 27.06 56.63
CA LYS A 996 5.67 25.84 57.43
C LYS A 996 4.42 25.81 58.32
N GLU A 997 4.10 26.94 58.95
CA GLU A 997 2.93 27.10 59.81
C GLU A 997 1.63 27.38 59.02
N ARG A 998 1.71 27.45 57.68
CA ARG A 998 0.59 27.70 56.77
C ARG A 998 -0.18 28.99 57.08
N THR A 999 0.48 29.97 57.69
CA THR A 999 -0.11 31.25 58.07
C THR A 999 0.98 32.33 58.10
N MET A 1000 0.60 33.58 57.85
CA MET A 1000 1.54 34.70 57.90
C MET A 1000 1.91 35.00 59.35
N LEU A 1001 3.17 34.74 59.71
CA LEU A 1001 3.66 34.98 61.06
C LEU A 1001 3.98 36.47 61.27
N ASP A 1002 3.92 36.92 62.52
CA ASP A 1002 4.26 38.29 62.91
C ASP A 1002 5.71 38.66 62.54
N GLU A 1003 5.85 39.74 61.77
CA GLU A 1003 7.12 40.20 61.21
C GLU A 1003 8.08 40.75 62.28
N GLU A 1004 7.57 41.18 63.44
CA GLU A 1004 8.42 41.75 64.50
C GLU A 1004 9.45 40.75 65.03
N ARG A 1005 9.10 39.45 65.02
CA ARG A 1005 9.98 38.36 65.47
C ARG A 1005 11.16 38.09 64.54
N TYR A 1006 11.10 38.59 63.30
CA TYR A 1006 12.08 38.31 62.25
C TYR A 1006 12.75 39.58 61.72
N ARG A 1007 12.59 40.69 62.43
CA ARG A 1007 13.21 41.97 62.11
C ARG A 1007 14.73 41.89 62.30
N VAL A 1008 15.48 42.30 61.28
CA VAL A 1008 16.96 42.34 61.27
C VAL A 1008 17.50 43.69 61.71
#